data_AF-A0AAV1EYM8-F1
#
_entry.id   AF-A0AAV1EYM8-F1
#
_cell.length_a   1.000
_cell.length_b   1.000
_cell.length_c   1.000
_cell.angle_alpha   90.00
_cell.angle_beta   90.00
_cell.angle_gamma   90.00
#
_symmetry.space_group_name_H-M   'P 1'
#
loop_
_entity.id
_entity.type
_entity.pdbx_description
1 polymer ?
#
loop_
_entity_poly.entity_id
_entity_poly.type
_entity_poly.pdbx_seq_one_letter_code
_entity_poly.pdbx_strand_id
1 'polypeptide(L)'
;MELEEKNPDPKYGESRKFDPNFKGPIHNRGCTDILCCILFILALLGYFAVGILAWSQGDPRKVIYPTDSRGQFCGQAGTPLEKKPLLFYFNILKCASPLVLLEFQCPTTQLCVEKCPDRHLTLVKAKLGGKEDREYYQQYCKDGVDFAKLSPPELLRDGLCPTMLIPSKAFTRRCLPALGTMKGGVVVVGNETTFNDGQGVNINATEILEASKKSNVAVEARQVAMRIFEDYTQSWHWILLGLVIAMVVSLIFIVLLRFLAGVMVWVMIILVILVIGYGIFHCYMEFASLKGEPGADVTIRDLGIQTDFAVYLQIRQTWLAFMIILAIVEVIIILLLIFLRKRIMIAIALIKEASRAVGHVMSSLFYPLLTFALLAVVIAYWAITAVFLSTSNEQVYKVFNTSECEYSRETCDPKTFNTSNASAQCPDAECLFAFYGGETLYHKYLILFQFYNVFLFFWCANFVTALGQVTLSGAFASYYWAFKKPEDIPAYPIFSSLGRALRYHTGSLAFGSLILSLVQVIRVILEYLDHKLKGAQNKFAKFMLSCMKCCFWCLEKCIKFLNRNAYIMIAIYGKSFCPSARDAFFLLMRNILRVAVLDKVTDFLLFLGKLLIVGIVGIFSFFFFSGRIKAVEEAAPSLNYYWVPILTLVVGSYLIAHGFFSVYAMCVDTLFLCFLEDLERNDGSTERPYFMSQNLLTVLKKSNEEPKSVD
;
A
#
# COMPACT_ATOMS: atom_id res chain seq x y z
N MET A 1 -22.81 2.95 67.03
CA MET A 1 -23.20 3.08 65.62
C MET A 1 -22.13 3.93 64.97
N GLU A 2 -20.98 3.30 64.71
CA GLU A 2 -19.88 3.95 64.00
C GLU A 2 -20.30 4.07 62.54
N LEU A 3 -20.34 5.31 62.07
CA LEU A 3 -20.53 5.61 60.66
C LEU A 3 -19.30 5.07 59.92
N GLU A 4 -19.51 4.01 59.13
CA GLU A 4 -18.57 3.60 58.10
C GLU A 4 -18.35 4.80 57.16
N GLU A 5 -17.20 5.47 57.31
CA GLU A 5 -16.68 6.36 56.28
C GLU A 5 -16.42 5.51 55.04
N LYS A 6 -17.39 5.55 54.12
CA LYS A 6 -17.30 4.96 52.80
C LYS A 6 -16.19 5.70 52.05
N ASN A 7 -14.98 5.15 52.11
CA ASN A 7 -13.84 5.60 51.28
C ASN A 7 -14.33 5.81 49.84
N PRO A 8 -14.05 6.96 49.20
CA PRO A 8 -14.45 7.17 47.82
C PRO A 8 -13.80 6.09 46.95
N ASP A 9 -14.61 5.34 46.21
CA ASP A 9 -14.12 4.30 45.30
C ASP A 9 -12.97 4.86 44.45
N PRO A 10 -11.79 4.21 44.44
CA PRO A 10 -10.65 4.74 43.71
C PRO A 10 -10.99 4.92 42.23
N LYS A 11 -10.69 6.10 41.68
CA LYS A 11 -11.01 6.52 40.30
C LYS A 11 -10.63 5.51 39.21
N TYR A 12 -9.67 4.63 39.48
CA TYR A 12 -9.18 3.59 38.56
C TYR A 12 -9.29 2.16 39.12
N GLY A 13 -10.23 1.92 40.05
CA GLY A 13 -10.48 0.60 40.66
C GLY A 13 -9.39 0.12 41.64
N GLU A 14 -9.72 -0.91 42.43
CA GLU A 14 -8.83 -1.48 43.45
C GLU A 14 -7.65 -2.26 42.85
N SER A 15 -6.48 -2.20 43.50
CA SER A 15 -5.31 -3.01 43.16
C SER A 15 -5.64 -4.51 43.23
N ARG A 16 -4.96 -5.30 42.39
CA ARG A 16 -5.13 -6.76 42.40
C ARG A 16 -4.65 -7.34 43.74
N LYS A 17 -5.51 -8.10 44.40
CA LYS A 17 -5.18 -8.80 45.66
C LYS A 17 -4.33 -10.04 45.37
N PHE A 18 -3.51 -10.43 46.34
CA PHE A 18 -2.74 -11.67 46.29
C PHE A 18 -3.65 -12.89 46.12
N ASP A 19 -3.28 -13.79 45.20
CA ASP A 19 -3.97 -15.06 44.96
C ASP A 19 -2.92 -16.19 44.86
N PRO A 20 -2.84 -17.10 45.85
CA PRO A 20 -1.84 -18.16 45.88
C PRO A 20 -2.01 -19.19 44.75
N ASN A 21 -3.18 -19.27 44.11
CA ASN A 21 -3.45 -20.21 43.03
C ASN A 21 -3.16 -19.62 41.64
N PHE A 22 -2.87 -18.31 41.56
CA PHE A 22 -2.61 -17.66 40.29
C PHE A 22 -1.20 -17.98 39.78
N LYS A 23 -1.11 -18.80 38.73
CA LYS A 23 0.14 -19.20 38.08
C LYS A 23 0.24 -18.70 36.64
N GLY A 24 -0.40 -17.56 36.35
CA GLY A 24 -0.42 -16.94 35.02
C GLY A 24 -1.66 -17.29 34.20
N PRO A 25 -1.52 -17.53 32.88
CA PRO A 25 -2.67 -17.70 31.99
C PRO A 25 -3.65 -18.78 32.46
N ILE A 26 -4.88 -18.36 32.81
CA ILE A 26 -5.89 -19.25 33.39
C ILE A 26 -6.22 -20.38 32.40
N HIS A 27 -6.25 -21.63 32.85
CA HIS A 27 -6.52 -22.78 31.96
C HIS A 27 -8.01 -23.01 31.71
N ASN A 28 -8.85 -22.85 32.73
CA ASN A 28 -10.30 -23.02 32.60
C ASN A 28 -10.94 -21.75 32.02
N ARG A 29 -11.47 -21.83 30.80
CA ARG A 29 -11.99 -20.67 30.05
C ARG A 29 -13.30 -21.00 29.35
N GLY A 30 -14.16 -19.99 29.24
CA GLY A 30 -15.33 -20.00 28.37
C GLY A 30 -15.08 -19.24 27.06
N CYS A 31 -15.93 -19.47 26.07
CA CYS A 31 -15.93 -18.67 24.83
C CYS A 31 -16.32 -17.22 25.13
N THR A 32 -15.58 -16.27 24.57
CA THR A 32 -15.78 -14.84 24.81
C THR A 32 -16.37 -14.13 23.59
N ASP A 33 -17.26 -13.17 23.83
CA ASP A 33 -17.92 -12.33 22.81
C ASP A 33 -18.53 -13.13 21.64
N ILE A 34 -19.30 -14.17 21.97
CA ILE A 34 -19.87 -15.15 21.03
C ILE A 34 -20.65 -14.49 19.89
N LEU A 35 -21.42 -13.43 20.17
CA LEU A 35 -22.17 -12.69 19.15
C LEU A 35 -21.24 -12.08 18.08
N CYS A 36 -20.10 -11.52 18.50
CA CYS A 36 -19.12 -10.97 17.56
C CYS A 36 -18.42 -12.09 16.77
N CYS A 37 -18.23 -13.26 17.37
CA CYS A 37 -17.74 -14.45 16.67
C CYS A 37 -18.71 -14.86 15.55
N ILE A 38 -20.00 -15.01 15.86
CA ILE A 38 -21.04 -15.36 14.89
C ILE A 38 -21.11 -14.32 13.78
N LEU A 39 -21.13 -13.04 14.13
CA LEU A 39 -21.20 -11.95 13.15
C LEU A 39 -19.98 -11.94 12.23
N PHE A 40 -18.78 -12.19 12.76
CA PHE A 40 -17.56 -12.31 11.95
C PHE A 40 -17.60 -13.50 11.00
N ILE A 41 -18.05 -14.68 11.47
CA ILE A 41 -18.21 -15.87 10.62
C ILE A 41 -19.22 -15.60 9.49
N LEU A 42 -20.38 -15.01 9.81
CA LEU A 42 -21.37 -14.63 8.80
C LEU A 42 -20.82 -13.62 7.80
N ALA A 43 -20.04 -12.64 8.27
CA ALA A 43 -19.37 -11.67 7.40
C ALA A 43 -18.34 -12.35 6.48
N LEU A 44 -17.59 -13.34 6.96
CA LEU A 44 -16.67 -14.13 6.12
C LEU A 44 -17.42 -14.96 5.08
N LEU A 45 -18.53 -15.61 5.46
CA LEU A 45 -19.37 -16.36 4.50
C LEU A 45 -19.96 -15.44 3.42
N GLY A 46 -20.46 -14.26 3.80
CA GLY A 46 -20.89 -13.24 2.85
C GLY A 46 -19.74 -12.77 1.94
N TYR A 47 -18.53 -12.64 2.49
CA TYR A 47 -17.35 -12.26 1.73
C TYR A 47 -16.94 -13.32 0.69
N PHE A 48 -17.04 -14.60 1.05
CA PHE A 48 -16.86 -15.71 0.11
C PHE A 48 -17.94 -15.74 -0.97
N ALA A 49 -19.20 -15.49 -0.62
CA ALA A 49 -20.28 -15.40 -1.59
C ALA A 49 -20.07 -14.26 -2.59
N VAL A 50 -19.68 -13.06 -2.13
CA VAL A 50 -19.35 -11.92 -3.00
C VAL A 50 -18.17 -12.24 -3.91
N GLY A 51 -17.14 -12.94 -3.41
CA GLY A 51 -16.02 -13.40 -4.23
C GLY A 51 -16.47 -14.34 -5.35
N ILE A 52 -17.28 -15.35 -5.04
CA ILE A 52 -17.82 -16.30 -6.03
C ILE A 52 -18.68 -15.57 -7.09
N LEU A 53 -19.53 -14.64 -6.66
CA LEU A 53 -20.34 -13.82 -7.59
C LEU A 53 -19.45 -12.94 -8.48
N ALA A 54 -18.44 -12.30 -7.91
CA ALA A 54 -17.48 -11.49 -8.66
C ALA A 54 -16.71 -12.34 -9.67
N TRP A 55 -16.26 -13.54 -9.29
CA TRP A 55 -15.48 -14.42 -10.18
C TRP A 55 -16.30 -15.06 -11.29
N SER A 56 -17.60 -15.24 -11.07
CA SER A 56 -18.50 -15.79 -12.09
C SER A 56 -18.96 -14.75 -13.11
N GLN A 57 -19.11 -13.47 -12.72
CA GLN A 57 -19.55 -12.40 -13.63
C GLN A 57 -18.41 -11.50 -14.14
N GLY A 58 -17.35 -11.37 -13.36
CA GLY A 58 -16.18 -10.57 -13.70
C GLY A 58 -15.37 -11.20 -14.81
N ASP A 59 -14.93 -10.36 -15.75
CA ASP A 59 -14.01 -10.78 -16.79
C ASP A 59 -12.69 -10.00 -16.68
N PRO A 60 -11.64 -10.61 -16.10
CA PRO A 60 -10.36 -9.93 -15.90
C PRO A 60 -9.70 -9.54 -17.24
N ARG A 61 -10.12 -10.13 -18.36
CA ARG A 61 -9.65 -9.75 -19.70
C ARG A 61 -9.97 -8.29 -20.03
N LYS A 62 -11.05 -7.72 -19.47
CA LYS A 62 -11.40 -6.30 -19.68
C LYS A 62 -10.35 -5.32 -19.12
N VAL A 63 -9.52 -5.75 -18.18
CA VAL A 63 -8.37 -4.95 -17.69
C VAL A 63 -7.16 -5.09 -18.62
N ILE A 64 -6.97 -6.27 -19.23
CA ILE A 64 -5.76 -6.64 -19.98
C ILE A 64 -5.87 -6.23 -21.45
N TYR A 65 -7.04 -6.46 -22.07
CA TYR A 65 -7.27 -6.30 -23.50
C TYR A 65 -8.10 -5.04 -23.76
N PRO A 66 -7.65 -4.14 -24.65
CA PRO A 66 -8.49 -3.06 -25.13
C PRO A 66 -9.58 -3.59 -26.05
N THR A 67 -10.66 -2.82 -26.14
CA THR A 67 -11.86 -3.15 -26.91
C THR A 67 -12.04 -2.15 -28.04
N ASP A 68 -12.32 -2.61 -29.25
CA ASP A 68 -12.66 -1.75 -30.40
C ASP A 68 -14.07 -1.16 -30.30
N SER A 69 -14.46 -0.30 -31.24
CA SER A 69 -15.81 0.30 -31.27
C SER A 69 -16.93 -0.72 -31.50
N ARG A 70 -16.61 -1.97 -31.87
CA ARG A 70 -17.56 -3.09 -32.02
C ARG A 70 -17.66 -3.96 -30.76
N GLY A 71 -16.92 -3.65 -29.69
CA GLY A 71 -16.91 -4.46 -28.48
C GLY A 71 -15.98 -5.68 -28.52
N GLN A 72 -15.11 -5.79 -29.54
CA GLN A 72 -14.20 -6.92 -29.71
C GLN A 72 -12.83 -6.67 -29.06
N PHE A 73 -12.26 -7.68 -28.42
CA PHE A 73 -10.94 -7.58 -27.78
C PHE A 73 -9.80 -7.65 -28.82
N CYS A 74 -8.88 -6.68 -28.77
CA CYS A 74 -7.70 -6.65 -29.63
C CYS A 74 -6.64 -7.68 -29.19
N GLY A 75 -6.27 -8.62 -30.07
CA GLY A 75 -5.17 -9.56 -29.83
C GLY A 75 -5.47 -10.66 -28.81
N GLN A 76 -6.74 -11.02 -28.65
CA GLN A 76 -7.14 -12.17 -27.85
C GLN A 76 -7.09 -13.44 -28.72
N ALA A 77 -6.46 -14.50 -28.20
CA ALA A 77 -6.41 -15.80 -28.88
C ALA A 77 -7.81 -16.37 -29.12
N GLY A 78 -8.04 -16.89 -30.33
CA GLY A 78 -9.32 -17.49 -30.73
C GLY A 78 -10.41 -16.50 -31.15
N THR A 79 -10.10 -15.20 -31.29
CA THR A 79 -11.01 -14.19 -31.86
C THR A 79 -10.56 -13.77 -33.26
N PRO A 80 -11.44 -13.17 -34.10
CA PRO A 80 -11.05 -12.66 -35.42
C PRO A 80 -9.92 -11.61 -35.38
N LEU A 81 -9.69 -10.99 -34.21
CA LEU A 81 -8.71 -9.93 -33.99
C LEU A 81 -7.44 -10.43 -33.28
N GLU A 82 -7.21 -11.75 -33.23
CA GLU A 82 -6.03 -12.35 -32.62
C GLU A 82 -4.72 -11.76 -33.15
N LYS A 83 -4.64 -11.54 -34.47
CA LYS A 83 -3.46 -10.94 -35.13
C LYS A 83 -3.39 -9.42 -35.05
N LYS A 84 -4.41 -8.77 -34.47
CA LYS A 84 -4.52 -7.31 -34.36
C LYS A 84 -4.51 -6.88 -32.89
N PRO A 85 -3.36 -6.89 -32.19
CA PRO A 85 -3.31 -6.68 -30.75
C PRO A 85 -3.38 -5.21 -30.30
N LEU A 86 -3.32 -4.24 -31.21
CA LEU A 86 -3.19 -2.82 -30.88
C LEU A 86 -4.48 -2.06 -31.18
N LEU A 87 -4.96 -1.22 -30.26
CA LEU A 87 -6.12 -0.36 -30.46
C LEU A 87 -5.71 1.00 -31.03
N PHE A 88 -6.17 1.32 -32.23
CA PHE A 88 -5.96 2.58 -32.94
C PHE A 88 -7.19 3.49 -32.86
N TYR A 89 -6.97 4.80 -32.75
CA TYR A 89 -8.02 5.83 -32.70
C TYR A 89 -8.03 6.61 -34.01
N PHE A 90 -9.19 6.76 -34.64
CA PHE A 90 -9.30 7.52 -35.90
C PHE A 90 -8.94 8.99 -35.72
N ASN A 91 -9.34 9.59 -34.60
CA ASN A 91 -8.92 10.94 -34.24
C ASN A 91 -8.76 11.06 -32.72
N ILE A 92 -7.51 10.96 -32.26
CA ILE A 92 -7.17 11.06 -30.84
C ILE A 92 -7.44 12.46 -30.24
N LEU A 93 -7.51 13.50 -31.07
CA LEU A 93 -7.76 14.88 -30.60
C LEU A 93 -9.18 15.05 -30.06
N LYS A 94 -10.15 14.30 -30.61
CA LYS A 94 -11.52 14.28 -30.09
C LYS A 94 -11.63 13.65 -28.70
N CYS A 95 -10.61 12.93 -28.24
CA CYS A 95 -10.57 12.32 -26.93
C CYS A 95 -10.26 13.32 -25.80
N ALA A 96 -9.90 14.57 -26.14
CA ALA A 96 -9.39 15.56 -25.19
C ALA A 96 -10.48 16.44 -24.54
N SER A 97 -11.75 16.24 -24.89
CA SER A 97 -12.84 17.08 -24.39
C SER A 97 -13.25 16.69 -22.96
N PRO A 98 -13.67 17.65 -22.10
CA PRO A 98 -14.16 17.36 -20.75
C PRO A 98 -15.35 16.39 -20.70
N LEU A 99 -16.10 16.25 -21.80
CA LEU A 99 -17.20 15.27 -21.92
C LEU A 99 -16.70 13.82 -21.83
N VAL A 100 -15.47 13.54 -22.26
CA VAL A 100 -14.86 12.20 -22.21
C VAL A 100 -14.65 11.73 -20.76
N LEU A 101 -14.48 12.64 -19.80
CA LEU A 101 -14.42 12.33 -18.37
C LEU A 101 -15.78 11.93 -17.77
N LEU A 102 -16.88 12.30 -18.40
CA LEU A 102 -18.24 11.96 -17.98
C LEU A 102 -18.73 10.67 -18.64
N GLU A 103 -18.34 10.42 -19.89
CA GLU A 103 -18.83 9.29 -20.70
C GLU A 103 -17.90 8.07 -20.73
N PHE A 104 -16.68 8.19 -20.18
CA PHE A 104 -15.65 7.14 -20.16
C PHE A 104 -15.25 6.56 -21.54
N GLN A 105 -15.64 7.21 -22.64
CA GLN A 105 -15.31 6.80 -23.99
C GLN A 105 -14.93 8.00 -24.87
N CYS A 106 -13.96 7.80 -25.75
CA CYS A 106 -13.61 8.80 -26.75
C CYS A 106 -14.62 8.76 -27.90
N PRO A 107 -15.19 9.91 -28.35
CA PRO A 107 -16.14 9.99 -29.46
C PRO A 107 -15.43 9.88 -30.81
N THR A 108 -14.69 8.80 -31.01
CA THR A 108 -14.01 8.46 -32.26
C THR A 108 -14.02 6.94 -32.47
N THR A 109 -14.03 6.52 -33.72
CA THR A 109 -13.91 5.10 -34.08
C THR A 109 -12.58 4.55 -33.57
N GLN A 110 -12.66 3.42 -32.88
CA GLN A 110 -11.53 2.68 -32.34
C GLN A 110 -11.43 1.35 -33.09
N LEU A 111 -10.26 1.02 -33.61
CA LEU A 111 -10.03 -0.12 -34.48
C LEU A 111 -8.84 -0.94 -33.98
N CYS A 112 -8.96 -2.27 -33.91
CA CYS A 112 -7.80 -3.12 -33.66
C CYS A 112 -6.93 -3.22 -34.92
N VAL A 113 -5.62 -3.02 -34.78
CA VAL A 113 -4.61 -3.06 -35.84
C VAL A 113 -3.43 -3.93 -35.43
N GLU A 114 -2.67 -4.42 -36.43
CA GLU A 114 -1.47 -5.23 -36.22
C GLU A 114 -0.28 -4.37 -35.77
N LYS A 115 -0.08 -3.23 -36.44
CA LYS A 115 1.02 -2.29 -36.17
C LYS A 115 0.48 -0.86 -36.10
N CYS A 116 0.98 -0.06 -35.16
CA CYS A 116 0.67 1.37 -35.13
C CYS A 116 1.25 2.10 -36.35
N PRO A 117 0.61 3.19 -36.82
CA PRO A 117 1.13 3.97 -37.93
C PRO A 117 2.52 4.52 -37.59
N ASP A 118 3.50 4.35 -38.48
CA ASP A 118 4.88 4.83 -38.28
C ASP A 118 5.18 6.14 -39.00
N ARG A 119 4.35 6.53 -39.97
CA ARG A 119 4.47 7.79 -40.73
C ARG A 119 3.17 8.58 -40.79
N HIS A 120 3.30 9.90 -40.99
CA HIS A 120 2.16 10.79 -41.24
C HIS A 120 1.67 10.64 -42.68
N LEU A 121 0.36 10.47 -42.86
CA LEU A 121 -0.26 10.37 -44.18
C LEU A 121 -1.71 10.83 -44.09
N THR A 122 -2.17 11.69 -45.02
CA THR A 122 -3.58 12.11 -45.09
C THR A 122 -4.35 11.23 -46.06
N LEU A 123 -5.67 11.10 -45.88
CA LEU A 123 -6.52 10.28 -46.76
C LEU A 123 -6.41 10.72 -48.23
N VAL A 124 -6.37 12.03 -48.47
CA VAL A 124 -6.24 12.61 -49.81
C VAL A 124 -4.90 12.23 -50.44
N LYS A 125 -3.80 12.35 -49.70
CA LYS A 125 -2.46 11.95 -50.17
C LYS A 125 -2.37 10.44 -50.40
N ALA A 126 -2.97 9.62 -49.55
CA ALA A 126 -2.99 8.17 -49.72
C ALA A 126 -3.72 7.74 -51.01
N LYS A 127 -4.83 8.43 -51.35
CA LYS A 127 -5.59 8.16 -52.58
C LYS A 127 -4.88 8.61 -53.85
N LEU A 128 -4.28 9.80 -53.81
CA LEU A 128 -3.52 10.36 -54.94
C LEU A 128 -2.13 9.73 -55.10
N GLY A 129 -1.60 9.12 -54.04
CA GLY A 129 -0.30 8.47 -54.01
C GLY A 129 -0.24 7.11 -54.71
N GLY A 130 0.89 6.44 -54.53
CA GLY A 130 1.18 5.14 -55.14
C GLY A 130 0.37 3.98 -54.55
N LYS A 131 0.50 2.79 -55.15
CA LYS A 131 -0.16 1.56 -54.66
C LYS A 131 0.22 1.23 -53.21
N GLU A 132 1.48 1.45 -52.83
CA GLU A 132 1.99 1.23 -51.47
C GLU A 132 1.31 2.13 -50.42
N ASP A 133 1.07 3.41 -50.73
CA ASP A 133 0.40 4.34 -49.82
C ASP A 133 -1.07 3.96 -49.62
N ARG A 134 -1.73 3.46 -50.67
CA ARG A 134 -3.12 2.97 -50.60
C ARG A 134 -3.21 1.73 -49.72
N GLU A 135 -2.35 0.74 -49.95
CA GLU A 135 -2.31 -0.50 -49.18
C GLU A 135 -1.96 -0.24 -47.71
N TYR A 136 -1.01 0.65 -47.44
CA TYR A 136 -0.66 1.06 -46.08
C TYR A 136 -1.82 1.76 -45.36
N TYR A 137 -2.48 2.73 -46.01
CA TYR A 137 -3.58 3.47 -45.40
C TYR A 137 -4.81 2.58 -45.13
N GLN A 138 -5.10 1.65 -46.04
CA GLN A 138 -6.24 0.74 -45.94
C GLN A 138 -6.20 -0.13 -44.67
N GLN A 139 -5.01 -0.43 -44.12
CA GLN A 139 -4.85 -1.20 -42.87
C GLN A 139 -5.48 -0.50 -41.66
N TYR A 140 -5.70 0.81 -41.73
CA TYR A 140 -6.25 1.65 -40.66
C TYR A 140 -7.71 2.04 -40.90
N CYS A 141 -8.35 1.51 -41.94
CA CYS A 141 -9.78 1.67 -42.23
C CYS A 141 -10.61 0.50 -41.68
N LYS A 142 -11.93 0.68 -41.58
CA LYS A 142 -12.86 -0.42 -41.23
C LYS A 142 -12.73 -1.58 -42.22
N ASP A 143 -12.96 -2.80 -41.74
CA ASP A 143 -12.91 -4.01 -42.60
C ASP A 143 -14.02 -3.95 -43.67
N GLY A 144 -13.74 -4.41 -44.89
CA GLY A 144 -14.73 -4.46 -45.99
C GLY A 144 -14.88 -3.18 -46.81
N VAL A 145 -14.06 -2.16 -46.56
CA VAL A 145 -14.08 -0.89 -47.31
C VAL A 145 -13.46 -1.06 -48.69
N ASP A 146 -14.22 -0.75 -49.75
CA ASP A 146 -13.75 -0.72 -51.13
C ASP A 146 -12.97 0.59 -51.40
N PHE A 147 -11.73 0.62 -50.89
CA PHE A 147 -10.84 1.79 -50.97
C PHE A 147 -10.44 2.13 -52.42
N ALA A 148 -10.80 1.34 -53.44
CA ALA A 148 -10.59 1.73 -54.83
C ALA A 148 -11.76 2.54 -55.39
N LYS A 149 -13.00 2.22 -54.98
CA LYS A 149 -14.22 2.78 -55.59
C LYS A 149 -14.73 4.05 -54.93
N LEU A 150 -14.65 4.14 -53.60
CA LEU A 150 -15.21 5.26 -52.84
C LEU A 150 -14.31 6.50 -52.91
N SER A 151 -14.91 7.68 -53.06
CA SER A 151 -14.18 8.95 -53.04
C SER A 151 -13.76 9.35 -51.60
N PRO A 152 -12.70 10.17 -51.41
CA PRO A 152 -12.30 10.63 -50.08
C PRO A 152 -13.42 11.30 -49.27
N PRO A 153 -14.31 12.14 -49.85
CA PRO A 153 -15.44 12.71 -49.11
C PRO A 153 -16.45 11.67 -48.62
N GLU A 154 -16.73 10.62 -49.42
CA GLU A 154 -17.62 9.52 -49.02
C GLU A 154 -17.02 8.69 -47.88
N LEU A 155 -15.72 8.37 -47.97
CA LEU A 155 -15.01 7.64 -46.92
C LEU A 155 -15.00 8.37 -45.57
N LEU A 156 -14.94 9.71 -45.60
CA LEU A 156 -14.97 10.55 -44.40
C LEU A 156 -16.39 10.75 -43.87
N ARG A 157 -17.37 10.96 -44.75
CA ARG A 157 -18.78 11.10 -44.37
C ARG A 157 -19.29 9.83 -43.68
N ASP A 158 -18.94 8.67 -44.23
CA ASP A 158 -19.40 7.38 -43.73
C ASP A 158 -18.51 6.83 -42.60
N GLY A 159 -17.50 7.60 -42.15
CA GLY A 159 -16.63 7.25 -41.03
C GLY A 159 -15.85 5.94 -41.22
N LEU A 160 -15.51 5.61 -42.46
CA LEU A 160 -14.90 4.34 -42.86
C LEU A 160 -13.38 4.33 -42.67
N CYS A 161 -12.76 5.51 -42.76
CA CYS A 161 -11.32 5.71 -42.63
C CYS A 161 -11.02 6.96 -41.79
N PRO A 162 -9.85 7.03 -41.12
CA PRO A 162 -9.39 8.25 -40.48
C PRO A 162 -9.17 9.39 -41.51
N THR A 163 -9.09 10.63 -41.05
CA THR A 163 -8.72 11.78 -41.90
C THR A 163 -7.23 11.82 -42.18
N MET A 164 -6.43 11.52 -41.15
CA MET A 164 -4.99 11.43 -41.21
C MET A 164 -4.46 10.36 -40.27
N LEU A 165 -3.31 9.78 -40.63
CA LEU A 165 -2.51 8.94 -39.76
C LEU A 165 -1.46 9.80 -39.07
N ILE A 166 -1.30 9.60 -37.77
CA ILE A 166 -0.28 10.27 -36.97
C ILE A 166 0.76 9.21 -36.56
N PRO A 167 2.08 9.47 -36.72
CA PRO A 167 3.13 8.59 -36.23
C PRO A 167 2.91 8.24 -34.76
N SER A 168 2.81 6.95 -34.48
CA SER A 168 2.35 6.40 -33.20
C SER A 168 3.20 5.20 -32.78
N LYS A 169 3.33 5.00 -31.47
CA LYS A 169 3.96 3.82 -30.87
C LYS A 169 2.92 2.98 -30.12
N ALA A 170 3.15 1.67 -30.11
CA ALA A 170 2.35 0.73 -29.33
C ALA A 170 2.59 0.96 -27.82
N PHE A 171 1.52 1.09 -27.06
CA PHE A 171 1.54 1.36 -25.63
C PHE A 171 0.38 0.68 -24.91
N THR A 172 0.65 -0.29 -24.01
CA THR A 172 -0.39 -1.10 -23.33
C THR A 172 -1.48 -1.60 -24.30
N ARG A 173 -1.05 -2.14 -25.45
CA ARG A 173 -1.94 -2.58 -26.56
C ARG A 173 -2.76 -1.45 -27.21
N ARG A 174 -2.33 -0.19 -27.16
CA ARG A 174 -2.99 0.96 -27.82
C ARG A 174 -1.99 1.75 -28.66
N CYS A 175 -2.42 2.40 -29.73
CA CYS A 175 -1.59 3.29 -30.54
C CYS A 175 -1.71 4.72 -30.04
N LEU A 176 -0.61 5.25 -29.51
CA LEU A 176 -0.51 6.64 -29.04
C LEU A 176 0.53 7.40 -29.86
N PRO A 177 0.34 8.72 -30.09
CA PRO A 177 1.30 9.54 -30.83
C PRO A 177 2.73 9.35 -30.30
N ALA A 178 3.69 9.22 -31.21
CA ALA A 178 5.09 8.98 -30.93
C ALA A 178 5.79 10.25 -30.41
N LEU A 179 5.42 10.70 -29.22
CA LEU A 179 5.94 11.93 -28.62
C LEU A 179 7.44 11.82 -28.31
N GLY A 180 8.18 12.88 -28.64
CA GLY A 180 9.59 13.04 -28.34
C GLY A 180 9.94 14.51 -28.09
N THR A 181 11.16 14.75 -27.60
CA THR A 181 11.72 16.09 -27.41
C THR A 181 13.07 16.18 -28.10
N MET A 182 13.26 17.22 -28.92
CA MET A 182 14.55 17.52 -29.54
C MET A 182 15.43 18.37 -28.61
N LYS A 183 16.74 18.46 -28.90
CA LYS A 183 17.68 19.32 -28.17
C LYS A 183 17.15 20.76 -28.17
N GLY A 184 16.92 21.33 -26.98
CA GLY A 184 16.31 22.65 -26.80
C GLY A 184 14.84 22.64 -26.34
N GLY A 185 14.24 21.47 -26.06
CA GLY A 185 12.91 21.37 -25.42
C GLY A 185 11.71 21.44 -26.38
N VAL A 186 11.94 21.40 -27.69
CA VAL A 186 10.89 21.41 -28.71
C VAL A 186 10.21 20.04 -28.78
N VAL A 187 8.88 20.02 -28.64
CA VAL A 187 8.03 18.82 -28.70
C VAL A 187 7.83 18.40 -30.15
N VAL A 188 8.03 17.11 -30.43
CA VAL A 188 7.81 16.50 -31.74
C VAL A 188 6.93 15.25 -31.63
N VAL A 189 6.26 14.91 -32.73
CA VAL A 189 5.58 13.62 -32.88
C VAL A 189 6.27 12.87 -34.03
N GLY A 190 6.96 11.78 -33.72
CA GLY A 190 7.97 11.22 -34.63
C GLY A 190 9.12 12.21 -34.80
N ASN A 191 9.28 12.75 -36.01
CA ASN A 191 10.33 13.72 -36.35
C ASN A 191 9.77 15.09 -36.77
N GLU A 192 8.45 15.29 -36.73
CA GLU A 192 7.78 16.49 -37.24
C GLU A 192 7.16 17.31 -36.10
N THR A 193 7.10 18.63 -36.30
CA THR A 193 6.51 19.60 -35.36
C THR A 193 5.11 20.06 -35.79
N THR A 194 4.75 19.92 -37.07
CA THR A 194 3.48 20.37 -37.64
C THR A 194 2.90 19.31 -38.57
N PHE A 195 1.59 19.12 -38.52
CA PHE A 195 0.87 18.11 -39.30
C PHE A 195 -0.32 18.74 -40.01
N ASN A 196 -0.64 18.31 -41.22
CA ASN A 196 -1.82 18.77 -41.93
C ASN A 196 -2.99 17.83 -41.64
N ASP A 197 -4.13 18.38 -41.23
CA ASP A 197 -5.33 17.61 -40.86
C ASP A 197 -6.10 17.01 -42.06
N GLY A 198 -5.69 17.34 -43.29
CA GLY A 198 -6.33 16.95 -44.53
C GLY A 198 -7.48 17.86 -44.96
N GLN A 199 -7.84 18.86 -44.16
CA GLN A 199 -8.85 19.90 -44.44
C GLN A 199 -8.23 21.30 -44.62
N GLY A 200 -6.90 21.40 -44.56
CA GLY A 200 -6.16 22.65 -44.79
C GLY A 200 -5.72 23.36 -43.51
N VAL A 201 -5.90 22.75 -42.34
CA VAL A 201 -5.44 23.29 -41.05
C VAL A 201 -4.17 22.56 -40.62
N ASN A 202 -3.18 23.33 -40.17
CA ASN A 202 -1.94 22.78 -39.62
C ASN A 202 -2.06 22.65 -38.10
N ILE A 203 -1.88 21.44 -37.59
CA ILE A 203 -1.92 21.09 -36.17
C ILE A 203 -0.49 21.00 -35.64
N ASN A 204 -0.20 21.70 -34.55
CA ASN A 204 1.12 21.66 -33.91
C ASN A 204 1.28 20.42 -33.01
N ALA A 205 2.50 19.91 -32.90
CA ALA A 205 2.85 18.81 -32.00
C ALA A 205 2.52 19.11 -30.52
N THR A 206 2.54 20.38 -30.12
CA THR A 206 2.13 20.85 -28.78
C THR A 206 0.63 20.70 -28.52
N GLU A 207 -0.21 20.88 -29.53
CA GLU A 207 -1.66 20.65 -29.44
C GLU A 207 -1.98 19.16 -29.35
N ILE A 208 -1.26 18.33 -30.11
CA ILE A 208 -1.33 16.86 -30.01
C ILE A 208 -0.87 16.39 -28.63
N LEU A 209 0.17 17.01 -28.07
CA LEU A 209 0.63 16.75 -26.71
C LEU A 209 -0.45 17.12 -25.67
N GLU A 210 -1.04 18.31 -25.78
CA GLU A 210 -2.08 18.75 -24.85
C GLU A 210 -3.33 17.87 -24.94
N ALA A 211 -3.73 17.49 -26.16
CA ALA A 211 -4.81 16.55 -26.39
C ALA A 211 -4.50 15.17 -25.82
N SER A 212 -3.29 14.63 -26.04
CA SER A 212 -2.84 13.36 -25.46
C SER A 212 -2.79 13.41 -23.93
N LYS A 213 -2.38 14.54 -23.34
CA LYS A 213 -2.34 14.76 -21.88
C LYS A 213 -3.75 14.84 -21.26
N LYS A 214 -4.66 15.59 -21.89
CA LYS A 214 -6.06 15.73 -21.42
C LYS A 214 -6.87 14.44 -21.63
N SER A 215 -6.67 13.74 -22.74
CA SER A 215 -7.35 12.46 -23.05
C SER A 215 -6.86 11.30 -22.20
N ASN A 216 -5.64 11.39 -21.67
CA ASN A 216 -5.05 10.39 -20.80
C ASN A 216 -4.05 11.07 -19.86
N VAL A 217 -4.52 11.53 -18.70
CA VAL A 217 -3.68 11.78 -17.51
C VAL A 217 -2.81 10.55 -17.17
N ALA A 218 -3.18 9.39 -17.73
CA ALA A 218 -2.48 8.12 -17.63
C ALA A 218 -1.29 7.91 -18.58
N VAL A 219 -1.02 8.70 -19.64
CA VAL A 219 0.06 8.33 -20.61
C VAL A 219 1.46 8.40 -19.97
N GLU A 220 1.81 9.51 -19.32
CA GLU A 220 3.12 9.66 -18.67
C GLU A 220 3.27 8.69 -17.49
N ALA A 221 2.23 8.56 -16.66
CA ALA A 221 2.21 7.63 -15.53
C ALA A 221 2.30 6.15 -15.96
N ARG A 222 1.67 5.78 -17.08
CA ARG A 222 1.73 4.41 -17.60
C ARG A 222 3.07 4.12 -18.29
N GLN A 223 3.71 5.09 -18.96
CA GLN A 223 5.06 4.91 -19.53
C GLN A 223 6.09 4.58 -18.44
N VAL A 224 6.05 5.32 -17.33
CA VAL A 224 6.88 5.04 -16.15
C VAL A 224 6.56 3.65 -15.56
N ALA A 225 5.27 3.31 -15.44
CA ALA A 225 4.84 2.01 -14.94
C ALA A 225 5.31 0.81 -15.79
N MET A 226 5.42 0.96 -17.12
CA MET A 226 5.91 -0.09 -18.01
C MET A 226 7.41 -0.33 -17.88
N ARG A 227 8.22 0.73 -17.82
CA ARG A 227 9.66 0.61 -17.53
C ARG A 227 9.90 -0.03 -16.17
N ILE A 228 9.10 0.35 -15.16
CA ILE A 228 9.09 -0.29 -13.84
C ILE A 228 8.75 -1.78 -13.95
N PHE A 229 7.74 -2.16 -14.75
CA PHE A 229 7.34 -3.55 -14.94
C PHE A 229 8.44 -4.37 -15.64
N GLU A 230 9.03 -3.86 -16.71
CA GLU A 230 10.19 -4.49 -17.37
C GLU A 230 11.34 -4.69 -16.37
N ASP A 231 11.67 -3.66 -15.60
CA ASP A 231 12.68 -3.73 -14.54
C ASP A 231 12.35 -4.81 -13.50
N TYR A 232 11.08 -4.97 -13.10
CA TYR A 232 10.64 -6.06 -12.23
C TYR A 232 10.79 -7.43 -12.87
N THR A 233 10.37 -7.60 -14.13
CA THR A 233 10.46 -8.90 -14.82
C THR A 233 11.90 -9.38 -14.96
N GLN A 234 12.86 -8.46 -15.06
CA GLN A 234 14.29 -8.81 -15.09
C GLN A 234 14.88 -9.01 -13.68
N SER A 235 14.44 -8.25 -12.67
CA SER A 235 15.07 -8.23 -11.34
C SER A 235 14.37 -9.06 -10.26
N TRP A 236 13.18 -9.64 -10.50
CA TRP A 236 12.36 -10.25 -9.44
C TRP A 236 13.07 -11.35 -8.64
N HIS A 237 13.90 -12.19 -9.27
CA HIS A 237 14.68 -13.23 -8.58
C HIS A 237 15.69 -12.63 -7.60
N TRP A 238 16.36 -11.54 -8.00
CA TRP A 238 17.30 -10.80 -7.16
C TRP A 238 16.60 -10.08 -6.01
N ILE A 239 15.42 -9.49 -6.27
CA ILE A 239 14.58 -8.92 -5.23
C ILE A 239 14.20 -10.01 -4.21
N LEU A 240 13.74 -11.17 -4.68
CA LEU A 240 13.37 -12.28 -3.80
C LEU A 240 14.55 -12.76 -2.94
N LEU A 241 15.73 -12.93 -3.54
CA LEU A 241 16.95 -13.28 -2.83
C LEU A 241 17.31 -12.22 -1.77
N GLY A 242 17.24 -10.93 -2.12
CA GLY A 242 17.49 -9.83 -1.19
C GLY A 242 16.50 -9.80 -0.02
N LEU A 243 15.23 -10.12 -0.23
CA LEU A 243 14.24 -10.26 0.83
C LEU A 243 14.54 -11.45 1.76
N VAL A 244 14.99 -12.59 1.21
CA VAL A 244 15.44 -13.73 2.02
C VAL A 244 16.67 -13.37 2.86
N ILE A 245 17.65 -12.66 2.27
CA ILE A 245 18.81 -12.15 3.01
C ILE A 245 18.35 -11.20 4.14
N ALA A 246 17.43 -10.28 3.86
CA ALA A 246 16.89 -9.37 4.87
C ALA A 246 16.20 -10.13 6.04
N MET A 247 15.50 -11.23 5.73
CA MET A 247 14.92 -12.11 6.74
C MET A 247 16.00 -12.79 7.61
N VAL A 248 17.04 -13.35 6.98
CA VAL A 248 18.16 -13.98 7.70
C VAL A 248 18.91 -12.97 8.56
N VAL A 249 19.20 -11.78 8.02
CA VAL A 249 19.84 -10.68 8.77
C VAL A 249 18.96 -10.26 9.96
N SER A 250 17.64 -10.15 9.77
CA SER A 250 16.70 -9.83 10.87
C SER A 250 16.71 -10.90 11.96
N LEU A 251 16.76 -12.18 11.58
CA LEU A 251 16.85 -13.30 12.53
C LEU A 251 18.18 -13.28 13.30
N ILE A 252 19.31 -13.13 12.58
CA ILE A 252 20.65 -13.02 13.19
C ILE A 252 20.67 -11.85 14.15
N PHE A 253 20.17 -10.69 13.74
CA PHE A 253 20.13 -9.49 14.57
C PHE A 253 19.40 -9.73 15.89
N ILE A 254 18.24 -10.38 15.83
CA ILE A 254 17.47 -10.76 17.01
C ILE A 254 18.22 -11.77 17.89
N VAL A 255 18.85 -12.77 17.28
CA VAL A 255 19.66 -13.74 18.02
C VAL A 255 20.86 -13.05 18.69
N LEU A 256 21.48 -12.05 18.06
CA LEU A 256 22.56 -11.26 18.65
C LEU A 256 22.09 -10.41 19.84
N LEU A 257 20.86 -9.86 19.78
CA LEU A 257 20.25 -9.17 20.93
C LEU A 257 20.17 -10.10 22.16
N ARG A 258 20.11 -11.42 22.00
CA ARG A 258 20.12 -12.39 23.10
C ARG A 258 21.40 -12.38 23.91
N PHE A 259 22.54 -12.38 23.25
CA PHE A 259 23.83 -12.56 23.91
C PHE A 259 24.37 -11.23 24.44
N LEU A 260 24.07 -10.12 23.75
CA LEU A 260 24.74 -8.85 23.95
C LEU A 260 23.77 -7.65 23.98
N ALA A 261 22.50 -7.81 24.37
CA ALA A 261 21.47 -6.74 24.35
C ALA A 261 21.98 -5.35 24.80
N GLY A 262 22.76 -5.27 25.88
CA GLY A 262 23.31 -3.99 26.36
C GLY A 262 24.34 -3.39 25.40
N VAL A 263 25.33 -4.20 24.97
CA VAL A 263 26.38 -3.76 24.03
C VAL A 263 25.76 -3.44 22.66
N MET A 264 24.85 -4.29 22.19
CA MET A 264 24.13 -4.11 20.94
C MET A 264 23.36 -2.79 20.88
N VAL A 265 22.71 -2.37 21.98
CA VAL A 265 22.02 -1.08 22.01
C VAL A 265 22.99 0.09 21.81
N TRP A 266 24.15 0.07 22.47
CA TRP A 266 25.16 1.11 22.27
C TRP A 266 25.78 1.05 20.87
N VAL A 267 26.08 -0.14 20.36
CA VAL A 267 26.59 -0.34 19.00
C VAL A 267 25.58 0.16 17.97
N MET A 268 24.28 -0.12 18.14
CA MET A 268 23.23 0.42 17.26
C MET A 268 23.21 1.94 17.27
N ILE A 269 23.24 2.55 18.47
CA ILE A 269 23.24 4.00 18.63
C ILE A 269 24.42 4.63 17.90
N ILE A 270 25.63 4.11 18.14
CA ILE A 270 26.86 4.58 17.50
C ILE A 270 26.79 4.38 15.99
N LEU A 271 26.36 3.20 15.53
CA LEU A 271 26.33 2.87 14.12
C LEU A 271 25.33 3.73 13.35
N VAL A 272 24.17 4.06 13.92
CA VAL A 272 23.23 4.97 13.25
C VAL A 272 23.78 6.39 13.15
N ILE A 273 24.40 6.90 14.21
CA ILE A 273 25.10 8.20 14.19
C ILE A 273 26.18 8.20 13.10
N LEU A 274 26.96 7.12 12.99
CA LEU A 274 28.00 6.99 11.97
C LEU A 274 27.43 6.91 10.54
N VAL A 275 26.33 6.16 10.33
CA VAL A 275 25.69 6.02 9.01
C VAL A 275 25.08 7.35 8.57
N ILE A 276 24.39 8.07 9.46
CA ILE A 276 23.82 9.38 9.14
C ILE A 276 24.96 10.39 8.92
N GLY A 277 26.00 10.37 9.76
CA GLY A 277 27.20 11.19 9.59
C GLY A 277 27.90 10.95 8.24
N TYR A 278 28.05 9.68 7.83
CA TYR A 278 28.54 9.32 6.50
C TYR A 278 27.60 9.81 5.39
N GLY A 279 26.28 9.71 5.58
CA GLY A 279 25.29 10.25 4.64
C GLY A 279 25.41 11.77 4.45
N ILE A 280 25.62 12.52 5.55
CA ILE A 280 25.88 13.97 5.51
C ILE A 280 27.18 14.25 4.73
N PHE A 281 28.25 13.51 5.03
CA PHE A 281 29.52 13.64 4.34
C PHE A 281 29.40 13.33 2.84
N HIS A 282 28.71 12.25 2.46
CA HIS A 282 28.47 11.90 1.06
C HIS A 282 27.65 12.97 0.34
N CYS A 283 26.58 13.48 0.97
CA CYS A 283 25.78 14.56 0.40
C CYS A 283 26.62 15.85 0.21
N TYR A 284 27.53 16.15 1.14
CA TYR A 284 28.46 17.26 1.00
C TYR A 284 29.44 17.04 -0.16
N MET A 285 30.00 15.83 -0.30
CA MET A 285 30.91 15.49 -1.40
C MET A 285 30.23 15.64 -2.77
N GLU A 286 28.99 15.16 -2.93
CA GLU A 286 28.23 15.33 -4.18
C GLU A 286 27.79 16.78 -4.40
N PHE A 287 27.43 17.50 -3.34
CA PHE A 287 27.16 18.94 -3.45
C PHE A 287 28.39 19.72 -3.93
N ALA A 288 29.58 19.32 -3.46
CA ALA A 288 30.85 19.94 -3.85
C ALA A 288 31.31 19.51 -5.25
N SER A 289 31.08 18.26 -5.67
CA SER A 289 31.43 17.77 -7.02
C SER A 289 30.61 18.48 -8.11
N LEU A 290 29.32 18.71 -7.86
CA LEU A 290 28.40 19.40 -8.77
C LEU A 290 28.63 20.93 -8.82
N LYS A 291 29.57 21.46 -8.02
CA LYS A 291 29.88 22.89 -7.99
C LYS A 291 30.71 23.28 -9.21
N GLY A 292 30.06 23.89 -10.20
CA GLY A 292 30.70 24.37 -11.42
C GLY A 292 30.35 23.56 -12.67
N GLU A 293 29.55 22.49 -12.53
CA GLU A 293 29.00 21.79 -13.70
C GLU A 293 27.84 22.57 -14.34
N PRO A 294 27.87 22.81 -15.66
CA PRO A 294 26.81 23.54 -16.35
C PRO A 294 25.50 22.73 -16.31
N GLY A 295 24.45 23.31 -15.72
CA GLY A 295 23.14 22.69 -15.56
C GLY A 295 22.85 22.11 -14.17
N ALA A 296 23.82 22.04 -13.26
CA ALA A 296 23.61 21.57 -11.87
C ALA A 296 23.06 22.64 -10.91
N ASP A 297 23.12 23.92 -11.29
CA ASP A 297 22.74 25.10 -10.49
C ASP A 297 21.29 25.58 -10.70
N VAL A 298 20.46 24.80 -11.41
CA VAL A 298 19.02 25.08 -11.60
C VAL A 298 18.23 24.86 -10.32
N THR A 299 17.25 25.72 -10.03
CA THR A 299 16.42 25.54 -8.83
C THR A 299 15.29 24.55 -9.07
N ILE A 300 14.89 23.82 -8.01
CA ILE A 300 13.80 22.82 -8.05
C ILE A 300 12.47 23.45 -8.52
N ARG A 301 12.29 24.76 -8.29
CA ARG A 301 11.09 25.50 -8.74
C ARG A 301 11.08 25.78 -10.23
N ASP A 302 12.24 26.00 -10.83
CA ASP A 302 12.39 26.32 -12.25
C ASP A 302 12.24 25.08 -13.16
N LEU A 303 12.49 23.89 -12.61
CA LEU A 303 12.38 22.60 -13.33
C LEU A 303 10.94 22.05 -13.44
N GLY A 304 10.01 22.53 -12.61
CA GLY A 304 8.69 21.92 -12.44
C GLY A 304 8.76 20.51 -11.82
N ILE A 305 7.60 19.86 -11.64
CA ILE A 305 7.54 18.44 -11.23
C ILE A 305 7.86 17.59 -12.45
N GLN A 306 9.11 17.17 -12.58
CA GLN A 306 9.56 16.18 -13.56
C GLN A 306 9.29 14.78 -13.00
N THR A 307 8.87 13.85 -13.85
CA THR A 307 8.60 12.45 -13.45
C THR A 307 9.88 11.61 -13.37
N ASP A 308 10.99 12.11 -13.91
CA ASP A 308 12.29 11.46 -13.83
C ASP A 308 13.05 11.90 -12.57
N PHE A 309 13.05 11.02 -11.56
CA PHE A 309 13.74 11.26 -10.29
C PHE A 309 15.26 11.38 -10.44
N ALA A 310 15.86 10.85 -11.50
CA ALA A 310 17.31 10.93 -11.74
C ALA A 310 17.76 12.38 -12.01
N VAL A 311 16.89 13.19 -12.63
CA VAL A 311 17.14 14.61 -12.86
C VAL A 311 17.33 15.34 -11.54
N TYR A 312 16.54 15.01 -10.51
CA TYR A 312 16.69 15.64 -9.20
C TYR A 312 18.01 15.30 -8.51
N LEU A 313 18.57 14.12 -8.75
CA LEU A 313 19.87 13.71 -8.20
C LEU A 313 21.06 14.39 -8.90
N GLN A 314 20.87 14.99 -10.08
CA GLN A 314 21.91 15.78 -10.77
C GLN A 314 21.93 17.25 -10.33
N ILE A 315 20.97 17.67 -9.50
CA ILE A 315 20.84 19.05 -9.05
C ILE A 315 21.59 19.26 -7.73
N ARG A 316 22.42 20.29 -7.68
CA ARG A 316 23.17 20.69 -6.49
C ARG A 316 22.27 21.00 -5.29
N GLN A 317 21.14 21.69 -5.53
CA GLN A 317 20.17 22.06 -4.49
C GLN A 317 19.54 20.83 -3.79
N THR A 318 19.38 19.70 -4.48
CA THR A 318 18.82 18.47 -3.91
C THR A 318 19.74 17.88 -2.85
N TRP A 319 21.04 17.79 -3.15
CA TRP A 319 22.04 17.30 -2.20
C TRP A 319 22.18 18.22 -0.98
N LEU A 320 22.06 19.54 -1.18
CA LEU A 320 22.00 20.50 -0.07
C LEU A 320 20.77 20.26 0.82
N ALA A 321 19.60 20.02 0.22
CA ALA A 321 18.38 19.74 0.96
C ALA A 321 18.48 18.43 1.76
N PHE A 322 19.00 17.35 1.15
CA PHE A 322 19.25 16.09 1.85
C PHE A 322 20.24 16.26 3.01
N MET A 323 21.33 17.01 2.80
CA MET A 323 22.30 17.30 3.85
C MET A 323 21.65 18.03 5.04
N ILE A 324 20.82 19.06 4.80
CA ILE A 324 20.11 19.79 5.86
C ILE A 324 19.13 18.87 6.61
N ILE A 325 18.35 18.06 5.88
CA ILE A 325 17.40 17.13 6.49
C ILE A 325 18.13 16.10 7.36
N LEU A 326 19.20 15.48 6.85
CA LEU A 326 20.00 14.51 7.60
C LEU A 326 20.65 15.15 8.84
N ALA A 327 21.14 16.39 8.74
CA ALA A 327 21.70 17.11 9.88
C ALA A 327 20.65 17.40 10.96
N ILE A 328 19.43 17.82 10.60
CA ILE A 328 18.33 18.02 11.55
C ILE A 328 17.97 16.70 12.24
N VAL A 329 17.86 15.61 11.46
CA VAL A 329 17.55 14.27 12.00
C VAL A 329 18.63 13.83 12.98
N GLU A 330 19.91 14.01 12.64
CA GLU A 330 21.05 13.67 13.50
C GLU A 330 21.00 14.43 14.83
N VAL A 331 20.76 15.75 14.78
CA VAL A 331 20.62 16.59 15.98
C VAL A 331 19.46 16.11 16.86
N ILE A 332 18.29 15.81 16.26
CA ILE A 332 17.14 15.30 17.01
C ILE A 332 17.49 13.97 17.69
N ILE A 333 18.16 13.05 16.99
CA ILE A 333 18.57 11.76 17.56
C ILE A 333 19.52 11.97 18.74
N ILE A 334 20.55 12.81 18.59
CA ILE A 334 21.50 13.12 19.66
C ILE A 334 20.79 13.73 20.87
N LEU A 335 19.89 14.68 20.66
CA LEU A 335 19.10 15.29 21.75
C LEU A 335 18.26 14.23 22.47
N LEU A 336 17.55 13.38 21.74
CA LEU A 336 16.76 12.28 22.33
C LEU A 336 17.65 11.34 23.17
N LEU A 337 18.84 10.99 22.69
CA LEU A 337 19.77 10.13 23.43
C LEU A 337 20.28 10.77 24.72
N ILE A 338 20.59 12.07 24.70
CA ILE A 338 21.04 12.81 25.89
C ILE A 338 19.93 12.91 26.93
N PHE A 339 18.74 13.37 26.53
CA PHE A 339 17.61 13.59 27.45
C PHE A 339 17.06 12.27 28.01
N LEU A 340 17.09 11.19 27.21
CA LEU A 340 16.52 9.90 27.60
C LEU A 340 17.56 8.92 28.20
N ARG A 341 18.82 9.34 28.43
CA ARG A 341 19.91 8.46 28.90
C ARG A 341 19.55 7.55 30.09
N LYS A 342 18.90 8.11 31.12
CA LYS A 342 18.50 7.36 32.33
C LYS A 342 17.43 6.32 32.00
N ARG A 343 16.54 6.65 31.07
CA ARG A 343 15.42 5.79 30.65
C ARG A 343 15.89 4.71 29.67
N ILE A 344 16.86 5.02 28.81
CA ILE A 344 17.52 4.04 27.92
C ILE A 344 18.13 2.90 28.74
N MET A 345 18.75 3.20 29.88
CA MET A 345 19.28 2.15 30.77
C MET A 345 18.20 1.20 31.30
N ILE A 346 17.00 1.71 31.58
CA ILE A 346 15.86 0.89 32.02
C ILE A 346 15.30 0.08 30.84
N ALA A 347 15.16 0.71 29.66
CA ALA A 347 14.73 0.02 28.45
C ALA A 347 15.69 -1.12 28.08
N ILE A 348 17.01 -0.94 28.25
CA ILE A 348 18.01 -2.00 28.08
C ILE A 348 17.77 -3.16 29.05
N ALA A 349 17.40 -2.89 30.31
CA ALA A 349 17.08 -3.94 31.27
C ALA A 349 15.83 -4.73 30.86
N LEU A 350 14.78 -4.04 30.42
CA LEU A 350 13.56 -4.67 29.90
C LEU A 350 13.83 -5.50 28.64
N ILE A 351 14.63 -4.98 27.70
CA ILE A 351 15.03 -5.69 26.47
C ILE A 351 15.86 -6.94 26.82
N LYS A 352 16.76 -6.86 27.81
CA LYS A 352 17.51 -8.02 28.29
C LYS A 352 16.59 -9.13 28.81
N GLU A 353 15.59 -8.78 29.61
CA GLU A 353 14.63 -9.76 30.13
C GLU A 353 13.68 -10.29 29.05
N ALA A 354 13.21 -9.42 28.15
CA ALA A 354 12.47 -9.84 26.97
C ALA A 354 13.28 -10.80 26.10
N SER A 355 14.58 -10.55 25.94
CA SER A 355 15.43 -11.43 25.15
C SER A 355 15.67 -12.79 25.81
N ARG A 356 15.64 -12.87 27.15
CA ARG A 356 15.63 -14.15 27.87
C ARG A 356 14.30 -14.88 27.65
N ALA A 357 13.18 -14.17 27.75
CA ALA A 357 11.84 -14.73 27.51
C ALA A 357 11.70 -15.30 26.10
N VAL A 358 12.08 -14.53 25.08
CA VAL A 358 12.18 -14.99 23.69
C VAL A 358 13.12 -16.20 23.61
N GLY A 359 14.26 -16.14 24.30
CA GLY A 359 15.22 -17.23 24.52
C GLY A 359 14.60 -18.58 24.91
N HIS A 360 13.63 -18.57 25.81
CA HIS A 360 12.90 -19.76 26.25
C HIS A 360 11.74 -20.12 25.33
N VAL A 361 11.20 -19.16 24.58
CA VAL A 361 10.09 -19.33 23.65
C VAL A 361 10.58 -19.11 22.21
N MET A 362 11.60 -19.88 21.77
CA MET A 362 12.24 -19.69 20.45
C MET A 362 11.26 -19.82 19.28
N SER A 363 10.21 -20.63 19.42
CA SER A 363 9.15 -20.76 18.40
C SER A 363 8.41 -19.45 18.11
N SER A 364 8.46 -18.46 19.02
CA SER A 364 7.91 -17.12 18.77
C SER A 364 8.57 -16.39 17.60
N LEU A 365 9.83 -16.70 17.28
CA LEU A 365 10.58 -16.06 16.17
C LEU A 365 10.05 -16.46 14.79
N PHE A 366 9.38 -17.60 14.68
CA PHE A 366 8.77 -18.07 13.43
C PHE A 366 7.33 -17.60 13.27
N TYR A 367 6.71 -17.08 14.33
CA TYR A 367 5.32 -16.61 14.29
C TYR A 367 5.05 -15.47 13.26
N PRO A 368 5.98 -14.53 13.01
CA PRO A 368 5.83 -13.55 11.94
C PRO A 368 5.58 -14.18 10.57
N LEU A 369 6.17 -15.35 10.27
CA LEU A 369 5.94 -16.04 9.00
C LEU A 369 4.49 -16.47 8.83
N LEU A 370 3.87 -17.00 9.90
CA LEU A 370 2.44 -17.33 9.91
C LEU A 370 1.59 -16.07 9.70
N THR A 371 1.96 -14.96 10.37
CA THR A 371 1.25 -13.68 10.23
C THR A 371 1.34 -13.16 8.79
N PHE A 372 2.53 -13.19 8.18
CA PHE A 372 2.72 -12.79 6.78
C PHE A 372 1.96 -13.69 5.81
N ALA A 373 1.96 -15.00 6.01
CA ALA A 373 1.20 -15.92 5.17
C ALA A 373 -0.31 -15.63 5.22
N LEU A 374 -0.86 -15.43 6.43
CA LEU A 374 -2.28 -15.10 6.60
C LEU A 374 -2.63 -13.73 6.00
N LEU A 375 -1.79 -12.71 6.20
CA LEU A 375 -2.00 -11.40 5.58
C LEU A 375 -1.89 -11.46 4.05
N ALA A 376 -0.97 -12.26 3.50
CA ALA A 376 -0.84 -12.46 2.06
C ALA A 376 -2.11 -13.09 1.47
N VAL A 377 -2.70 -14.08 2.15
CA VAL A 377 -4.00 -14.66 1.75
C VAL A 377 -5.10 -13.60 1.75
N VAL A 378 -5.19 -12.77 2.79
CA VAL A 378 -6.19 -11.68 2.87
C VAL A 378 -6.00 -10.65 1.75
N ILE A 379 -4.76 -10.23 1.49
CA ILE A 379 -4.42 -9.27 0.42
C ILE A 379 -4.75 -9.87 -0.95
N ALA A 380 -4.36 -11.12 -1.21
CA ALA A 380 -4.62 -11.79 -2.48
C ALA A 380 -6.11 -11.93 -2.75
N TYR A 381 -6.88 -12.41 -1.77
CA TYR A 381 -8.32 -12.55 -1.89
C TYR A 381 -9.02 -11.20 -2.17
N TRP A 382 -8.62 -10.15 -1.45
CA TRP A 382 -9.12 -8.80 -1.68
C TRP A 382 -8.80 -8.27 -3.08
N ALA A 383 -7.54 -8.42 -3.52
CA ALA A 383 -7.06 -7.90 -4.80
C ALA A 383 -7.76 -8.59 -5.97
N ILE A 384 -7.85 -9.92 -5.95
CA ILE A 384 -8.54 -10.70 -6.98
C ILE A 384 -10.02 -10.30 -7.02
N THR A 385 -10.70 -10.29 -5.87
CA THR A 385 -12.12 -9.90 -5.80
C THR A 385 -12.34 -8.46 -6.30
N ALA A 386 -11.46 -7.52 -5.97
CA ALA A 386 -11.55 -6.13 -6.42
C ALA A 386 -11.47 -6.01 -7.95
N VAL A 387 -10.52 -6.72 -8.58
CA VAL A 387 -10.35 -6.74 -10.04
C VAL A 387 -11.58 -7.32 -10.72
N PHE A 388 -12.09 -8.46 -10.25
CA PHE A 388 -13.26 -9.09 -10.83
C PHE A 388 -14.54 -8.27 -10.64
N LEU A 389 -14.76 -7.68 -9.46
CA LEU A 389 -15.86 -6.73 -9.24
C LEU A 389 -15.76 -5.51 -10.16
N SER A 390 -14.57 -4.98 -10.39
CA SER A 390 -14.36 -3.82 -11.28
C SER A 390 -14.64 -4.13 -12.76
N THR A 391 -14.61 -5.41 -13.14
CA THR A 391 -14.79 -5.88 -14.51
C THR A 391 -16.11 -6.61 -14.74
N SER A 392 -17.02 -6.61 -13.75
CA SER A 392 -18.28 -7.34 -13.87
C SER A 392 -19.30 -6.66 -14.77
N ASN A 393 -19.14 -5.37 -15.10
CA ASN A 393 -20.05 -4.66 -16.00
C ASN A 393 -20.08 -5.26 -17.41
N GLU A 394 -21.27 -5.36 -18.01
CA GLU A 394 -21.51 -5.85 -19.36
C GLU A 394 -21.33 -4.77 -20.43
N GLN A 395 -21.24 -5.18 -21.70
CA GLN A 395 -21.08 -4.24 -22.81
C GLN A 395 -22.41 -3.60 -23.18
N VAL A 396 -22.52 -2.28 -23.07
CA VAL A 396 -23.69 -1.52 -23.50
C VAL A 396 -23.37 -0.87 -24.85
N TYR A 397 -24.23 -1.08 -25.83
CA TYR A 397 -24.13 -0.50 -27.16
C TYR A 397 -25.18 0.59 -27.35
N LYS A 398 -24.81 1.67 -28.03
CA LYS A 398 -25.68 2.81 -28.30
C LYS A 398 -25.64 3.22 -29.77
N VAL A 399 -26.71 3.86 -30.21
CA VAL A 399 -26.81 4.43 -31.55
C VAL A 399 -26.01 5.74 -31.63
N PHE A 400 -25.02 5.77 -32.51
CA PHE A 400 -24.23 6.96 -32.86
C PHE A 400 -24.54 7.38 -34.30
N ASN A 401 -24.68 8.69 -34.51
CA ASN A 401 -25.13 9.29 -35.76
C ASN A 401 -24.40 10.63 -35.96
N THR A 402 -24.28 11.06 -37.21
CA THR A 402 -23.64 12.33 -37.56
C THR A 402 -24.68 13.44 -37.79
N SER A 403 -25.88 13.07 -38.25
CA SER A 403 -27.03 13.95 -38.50
C SER A 403 -28.05 13.81 -37.37
N GLU A 404 -28.79 14.86 -36.96
CA GLU A 404 -29.81 14.73 -35.90
C GLU A 404 -30.83 13.62 -36.22
N CYS A 405 -30.95 12.65 -35.30
CA CYS A 405 -31.77 11.44 -35.43
C CYS A 405 -32.54 11.21 -34.12
N GLU A 406 -33.79 10.73 -34.22
CA GLU A 406 -34.67 10.50 -33.07
C GLU A 406 -34.12 9.42 -32.12
N TYR A 407 -33.51 8.36 -32.65
CA TYR A 407 -32.91 7.26 -31.86
C TYR A 407 -31.49 7.57 -31.36
N SER A 408 -31.02 8.80 -31.50
CA SER A 408 -29.66 9.16 -31.08
C SER A 408 -29.46 8.84 -29.60
N ARG A 409 -28.40 8.07 -29.28
CA ARG A 409 -28.00 7.65 -27.93
C ARG A 409 -28.92 6.64 -27.22
N GLU A 410 -29.89 6.07 -27.93
CA GLU A 410 -30.66 4.92 -27.43
C GLU A 410 -29.82 3.64 -27.42
N THR A 411 -30.16 2.70 -26.54
CA THR A 411 -29.50 1.40 -26.45
C THR A 411 -29.89 0.53 -27.64
N CYS A 412 -28.91 -0.13 -28.25
CA CYS A 412 -29.12 -0.98 -29.43
C CYS A 412 -28.42 -2.33 -29.26
N ASP A 413 -28.84 -3.35 -30.02
CA ASP A 413 -28.12 -4.62 -30.13
C ASP A 413 -27.44 -4.70 -31.50
N PRO A 414 -26.10 -4.80 -31.56
CA PRO A 414 -25.37 -4.83 -32.82
C PRO A 414 -25.77 -5.98 -33.75
N LYS A 415 -26.35 -7.08 -33.22
CA LYS A 415 -26.79 -8.22 -34.04
C LYS A 415 -28.11 -7.94 -34.79
N THR A 416 -28.99 -7.13 -34.21
CA THR A 416 -30.35 -6.88 -34.75
C THR A 416 -30.50 -5.47 -35.31
N PHE A 417 -29.50 -4.60 -35.10
CA PHE A 417 -29.55 -3.20 -35.49
C PHE A 417 -29.80 -2.99 -36.99
N ASN A 418 -29.18 -3.77 -37.88
CA ASN A 418 -29.34 -3.62 -39.34
C ASN A 418 -30.77 -3.87 -39.85
N THR A 419 -31.62 -4.51 -39.05
CA THR A 419 -33.02 -4.81 -39.36
C THR A 419 -34.00 -3.98 -38.53
N SER A 420 -33.50 -3.01 -37.77
CA SER A 420 -34.30 -2.21 -36.84
C SER A 420 -34.90 -0.97 -37.52
N ASN A 421 -35.95 -0.40 -36.91
CA ASN A 421 -36.51 0.88 -37.37
C ASN A 421 -35.48 2.02 -37.28
N ALA A 422 -34.54 1.95 -36.33
CA ALA A 422 -33.49 2.95 -36.17
C ALA A 422 -32.54 3.00 -37.38
N SER A 423 -32.12 1.84 -37.92
CA SER A 423 -31.29 1.80 -39.13
C SER A 423 -32.06 2.18 -40.40
N ALA A 424 -33.38 1.96 -40.42
CA ALA A 424 -34.24 2.34 -41.55
C ALA A 424 -34.53 3.85 -41.59
N GLN A 425 -34.69 4.48 -40.43
CA GLN A 425 -35.00 5.91 -40.32
C GLN A 425 -33.75 6.79 -40.29
N CYS A 426 -32.60 6.26 -39.85
CA CYS A 426 -31.33 6.97 -39.78
C CYS A 426 -30.23 6.18 -40.53
N PRO A 427 -30.03 6.43 -41.84
CA PRO A 427 -29.11 5.65 -42.67
C PRO A 427 -27.63 5.88 -42.34
N ASP A 428 -27.29 6.94 -41.60
CA ASP A 428 -25.95 7.26 -41.09
C ASP A 428 -25.72 6.79 -39.64
N ALA A 429 -26.69 6.07 -39.04
CA ALA A 429 -26.60 5.61 -37.67
C ALA A 429 -25.87 4.26 -37.57
N GLU A 430 -24.98 4.13 -36.58
CA GLU A 430 -24.27 2.89 -36.25
C GLU A 430 -24.52 2.51 -34.79
N CYS A 431 -24.72 1.20 -34.54
CA CYS A 431 -24.75 0.66 -33.18
C CYS A 431 -23.34 0.35 -32.71
N LEU A 432 -22.75 1.23 -31.89
CA LEU A 432 -21.37 1.11 -31.41
C LEU A 432 -21.34 0.82 -29.92
N PHE A 433 -20.31 0.11 -29.48
CA PHE A 433 -20.03 -0.08 -28.07
C PHE A 433 -19.88 1.30 -27.42
N ALA A 434 -20.59 1.55 -26.32
CA ALA A 434 -20.56 2.82 -25.59
C ALA A 434 -19.71 2.71 -24.32
N PHE A 435 -20.13 1.86 -23.38
CA PHE A 435 -19.41 1.68 -22.11
C PHE A 435 -19.74 0.33 -21.49
N TYR A 436 -18.98 -0.04 -20.46
CA TYR A 436 -19.29 -1.18 -19.63
C TYR A 436 -20.28 -0.77 -18.54
N GLY A 437 -21.53 -1.25 -18.63
CA GLY A 437 -22.61 -0.98 -17.67
C GLY A 437 -23.46 -2.23 -17.42
N GLY A 438 -24.57 -2.09 -16.72
CA GLY A 438 -25.53 -3.18 -16.57
C GLY A 438 -26.75 -2.76 -15.78
N GLU A 439 -27.90 -3.36 -16.10
CA GLU A 439 -29.19 -2.98 -15.51
C GLU A 439 -29.69 -3.97 -14.45
N THR A 440 -28.99 -5.10 -14.26
CA THR A 440 -29.39 -6.09 -13.26
C THR A 440 -29.20 -5.57 -11.83
N LEU A 441 -29.91 -6.17 -10.87
CA LEU A 441 -29.77 -5.82 -9.45
C LEU A 441 -28.32 -5.91 -8.97
N TYR A 442 -27.56 -6.89 -9.46
CA TYR A 442 -26.14 -7.04 -9.15
C TYR A 442 -25.32 -5.79 -9.56
N HIS A 443 -25.51 -5.31 -10.79
CA HIS A 443 -24.81 -4.13 -11.32
C HIS A 443 -25.12 -2.85 -10.51
N LYS A 444 -26.38 -2.70 -10.08
CA LYS A 444 -26.80 -1.59 -9.21
C LYS A 444 -26.07 -1.59 -7.86
N TYR A 445 -25.74 -2.76 -7.31
CA TYR A 445 -25.05 -2.91 -6.02
C TYR A 445 -23.53 -3.11 -6.13
N LEU A 446 -22.92 -3.01 -7.31
CA LEU A 446 -21.46 -3.20 -7.48
C LEU A 446 -20.62 -2.28 -6.60
N ILE A 447 -21.01 -1.01 -6.48
CA ILE A 447 -20.32 -0.03 -5.62
C ILE A 447 -20.37 -0.49 -4.16
N LEU A 448 -21.52 -0.99 -3.70
CA LEU A 448 -21.69 -1.53 -2.35
C LEU A 448 -20.79 -2.76 -2.14
N PHE A 449 -20.70 -3.67 -3.10
CA PHE A 449 -19.80 -4.82 -3.03
C PHE A 449 -18.32 -4.42 -2.98
N GLN A 450 -17.92 -3.36 -3.68
CA GLN A 450 -16.56 -2.82 -3.59
C GLN A 450 -16.26 -2.24 -2.20
N PHE A 451 -17.19 -1.46 -1.63
CA PHE A 451 -17.05 -0.98 -0.26
C PHE A 451 -17.01 -2.12 0.76
N TYR A 452 -17.87 -3.13 0.58
CA TYR A 452 -17.88 -4.34 1.41
C TYR A 452 -16.55 -5.10 1.32
N ASN A 453 -15.99 -5.27 0.12
CA ASN A 453 -14.68 -5.90 -0.10
C ASN A 453 -13.54 -5.15 0.63
N VAL A 454 -13.50 -3.82 0.53
CA VAL A 454 -12.50 -3.00 1.23
C VAL A 454 -12.67 -3.06 2.75
N PHE A 455 -13.90 -3.00 3.25
CA PHE A 455 -14.18 -3.09 4.69
C PHE A 455 -13.74 -4.45 5.26
N LEU A 456 -14.09 -5.55 4.59
CA LEU A 456 -13.69 -6.91 5.01
C LEU A 456 -12.18 -7.11 4.94
N PHE A 457 -11.48 -6.50 3.98
CA PHE A 457 -10.02 -6.48 3.94
C PHE A 457 -9.43 -5.88 5.23
N PHE A 458 -9.86 -4.68 5.63
CA PHE A 458 -9.38 -4.07 6.88
C PHE A 458 -9.73 -4.93 8.09
N TRP A 459 -10.93 -5.48 8.15
CA TRP A 459 -11.33 -6.31 9.29
C TRP A 459 -10.51 -7.59 9.39
N CYS A 460 -10.33 -8.33 8.30
CA CYS A 460 -9.53 -9.56 8.28
C CYS A 460 -8.05 -9.28 8.59
N ALA A 461 -7.47 -8.21 8.03
CA ALA A 461 -6.08 -7.84 8.31
C ALA A 461 -5.85 -7.48 9.79
N ASN A 462 -6.78 -6.74 10.40
CA ASN A 462 -6.72 -6.43 11.82
C ASN A 462 -6.98 -7.67 12.69
N PHE A 463 -7.85 -8.59 12.27
CA PHE A 463 -8.10 -9.85 12.96
C PHE A 463 -6.83 -10.73 13.00
N VAL A 464 -6.13 -10.87 11.87
CA VAL A 464 -4.86 -11.60 11.79
C VAL A 464 -3.81 -10.98 12.72
N THR A 465 -3.74 -9.65 12.77
CA THR A 465 -2.85 -8.93 13.69
C THR A 465 -3.22 -9.17 15.15
N ALA A 466 -4.50 -9.11 15.50
CA ALA A 466 -5.01 -9.38 16.85
C ALA A 466 -4.71 -10.82 17.29
N LEU A 467 -4.86 -11.79 16.37
CA LEU A 467 -4.51 -13.19 16.60
C LEU A 467 -3.04 -13.34 16.99
N GLY A 468 -2.14 -12.63 16.31
CA GLY A 468 -0.73 -12.58 16.68
C GLY A 468 -0.47 -11.99 18.06
N GLN A 469 -1.11 -10.87 18.38
CA GLN A 469 -0.94 -10.20 19.67
C GLN A 469 -1.39 -11.08 20.85
N VAL A 470 -2.57 -11.70 20.76
CA VAL A 470 -3.09 -12.60 21.81
C VAL A 470 -2.25 -13.87 21.93
N THR A 471 -1.83 -14.45 20.80
CA THR A 471 -1.01 -15.67 20.80
C THR A 471 0.35 -15.43 21.47
N LEU A 472 1.07 -14.40 21.04
CA LEU A 472 2.39 -14.05 21.58
C LEU A 472 2.32 -13.67 23.06
N SER A 473 1.36 -12.81 23.43
CA SER A 473 1.18 -12.41 24.83
C SER A 473 0.84 -13.59 25.74
N GLY A 474 -0.01 -14.53 25.30
CA GLY A 474 -0.31 -15.71 26.12
C GLY A 474 0.90 -16.63 26.31
N ALA A 475 1.80 -16.71 25.32
CA ALA A 475 3.04 -17.48 25.44
C ALA A 475 4.04 -16.79 26.39
N PHE A 476 4.26 -15.48 26.24
CA PHE A 476 5.16 -14.72 27.11
C PHE A 476 4.64 -14.55 28.54
N ALA A 477 3.32 -14.46 28.72
CA ALA A 477 2.72 -14.50 30.05
C ALA A 477 2.94 -15.85 30.74
N SER A 478 2.86 -16.97 29.99
CA SER A 478 3.19 -18.29 30.53
C SER A 478 4.66 -18.37 30.98
N TYR A 479 5.56 -17.70 30.27
CA TYR A 479 6.96 -17.55 30.71
C TYR A 479 7.10 -16.67 31.96
N TYR A 480 6.43 -15.51 32.01
CA TYR A 480 6.57 -14.57 33.12
C TYR A 480 6.19 -15.23 34.46
N TRP A 481 5.01 -15.86 34.50
CA TRP A 481 4.41 -16.45 35.69
C TRP A 481 4.93 -17.86 36.03
N ALA A 482 5.98 -18.34 35.34
CA ALA A 482 6.68 -19.57 35.68
C ALA A 482 7.75 -19.28 36.76
N PHE A 483 7.74 -19.97 37.91
CA PHE A 483 8.79 -19.81 38.92
C PHE A 483 10.07 -20.54 38.51
N LYS A 484 9.97 -21.82 38.14
CA LYS A 484 11.10 -22.62 37.64
C LYS A 484 11.13 -22.58 36.12
N LYS A 485 12.11 -21.86 35.57
CA LYS A 485 12.32 -21.74 34.12
C LYS A 485 13.45 -22.70 33.72
N PRO A 486 13.27 -23.68 32.81
CA PRO A 486 12.12 -23.85 31.90
C PRO A 486 11.03 -24.85 32.34
N GLU A 487 11.18 -25.53 33.48
CA GLU A 487 10.31 -26.65 33.91
C GLU A 487 8.81 -26.31 33.96
N ASP A 488 8.44 -25.12 34.45
CA ASP A 488 7.06 -24.68 34.60
C ASP A 488 6.48 -24.06 33.30
N ILE A 489 7.26 -23.98 32.23
CA ILE A 489 6.82 -23.43 30.94
C ILE A 489 6.19 -24.55 30.10
N PRO A 490 5.00 -24.33 29.49
CA PRO A 490 4.42 -25.31 28.58
C PRO A 490 5.38 -25.65 27.43
N ALA A 491 5.48 -26.93 27.04
CA ALA A 491 6.42 -27.40 26.01
C ALA A 491 6.23 -26.71 24.64
N TYR A 492 4.98 -26.38 24.27
CA TYR A 492 4.64 -25.68 23.03
C TYR A 492 3.80 -24.44 23.33
N PRO A 493 4.40 -23.38 23.90
CA PRO A 493 3.64 -22.26 24.47
C PRO A 493 2.94 -21.44 23.38
N ILE A 494 3.54 -21.31 22.19
CA ILE A 494 2.94 -20.62 21.04
C ILE A 494 1.73 -21.39 20.51
N PHE A 495 1.86 -22.69 20.21
CA PHE A 495 0.75 -23.49 19.68
C PHE A 495 -0.40 -23.63 20.70
N SER A 496 -0.08 -23.82 21.98
CA SER A 496 -1.08 -23.83 23.05
C SER A 496 -1.81 -22.49 23.14
N SER A 497 -1.08 -21.38 23.10
CA SER A 497 -1.67 -20.04 23.13
C SER A 497 -2.54 -19.76 21.90
N LEU A 498 -2.08 -20.13 20.70
CA LEU A 498 -2.82 -20.00 19.44
C LEU A 498 -4.12 -20.81 19.49
N GLY A 499 -4.05 -22.05 19.97
CA GLY A 499 -5.23 -22.90 20.16
C GLY A 499 -6.25 -22.30 21.11
N ARG A 500 -5.79 -21.71 22.23
CA ARG A 500 -6.68 -20.98 23.16
C ARG A 500 -7.31 -19.75 22.51
N ALA A 501 -6.53 -18.97 21.74
CA ALA A 501 -7.00 -17.78 21.06
C ALA A 501 -8.11 -18.11 20.05
N LEU A 502 -7.89 -19.10 19.19
CA LEU A 502 -8.87 -19.52 18.17
C LEU A 502 -10.10 -20.21 18.76
N ARG A 503 -9.91 -21.07 19.77
CA ARG A 503 -11.02 -21.84 20.35
C ARG A 503 -11.94 -21.00 21.23
N TYR A 504 -11.37 -20.13 22.06
CA TYR A 504 -12.15 -19.42 23.10
C TYR A 504 -12.33 -17.94 22.80
N HIS A 505 -11.41 -17.29 22.08
CA HIS A 505 -11.35 -15.83 22.05
C HIS A 505 -11.59 -15.20 20.68
N THR A 506 -11.89 -15.99 19.64
CA THR A 506 -12.19 -15.48 18.28
C THR A 506 -13.20 -14.34 18.28
N GLY A 507 -14.24 -14.39 19.12
CA GLY A 507 -15.21 -13.29 19.25
C GLY A 507 -14.59 -11.98 19.75
N SER A 508 -13.73 -12.04 20.77
CA SER A 508 -13.05 -10.85 21.32
C SER A 508 -12.04 -10.26 20.33
N LEU A 509 -11.33 -11.12 19.61
CA LEU A 509 -10.42 -10.71 18.53
C LEU A 509 -11.20 -10.04 17.39
N ALA A 510 -12.32 -10.62 16.99
CA ALA A 510 -13.22 -10.07 15.97
C ALA A 510 -13.79 -8.72 16.39
N PHE A 511 -14.20 -8.56 17.65
CA PHE A 511 -14.74 -7.31 18.17
C PHE A 511 -13.69 -6.18 18.22
N GLY A 512 -12.51 -6.45 18.78
CA GLY A 512 -11.44 -5.44 18.83
C GLY A 512 -10.96 -5.04 17.43
N SER A 513 -10.84 -6.00 16.51
CA SER A 513 -10.47 -5.74 15.11
C SER A 513 -11.56 -5.01 14.32
N LEU A 514 -12.85 -5.22 14.65
CA LEU A 514 -13.98 -4.49 14.05
C LEU A 514 -13.95 -3.01 14.42
N ILE A 515 -13.73 -2.68 15.70
CA ILE A 515 -13.64 -1.28 16.13
C ILE A 515 -12.51 -0.56 15.37
N LEU A 516 -11.36 -1.21 15.25
CA LEU A 516 -10.22 -0.65 14.54
C LEU A 516 -10.47 -0.51 13.03
N SER A 517 -11.11 -1.51 12.39
CA SER A 517 -11.40 -1.46 10.95
C SER A 517 -12.38 -0.34 10.60
N LEU A 518 -13.41 -0.10 11.42
CA LEU A 518 -14.36 1.01 11.23
C LEU A 518 -13.64 2.36 11.24
N VAL A 519 -12.77 2.60 12.22
CA VAL A 519 -11.98 3.84 12.31
C VAL A 519 -11.06 4.00 11.10
N GLN A 520 -10.44 2.92 10.63
CA GLN A 520 -9.56 2.95 9.46
C GLN A 520 -10.32 3.24 8.17
N VAL A 521 -11.50 2.64 7.96
CA VAL A 521 -12.32 2.92 6.78
C VAL A 521 -12.77 4.37 6.76
N ILE A 522 -13.20 4.94 7.91
CA ILE A 522 -13.55 6.36 7.99
C ILE A 522 -12.34 7.23 7.62
N ARG A 523 -11.15 6.91 8.13
CA ARG A 523 -9.91 7.64 7.78
C ARG A 523 -9.62 7.59 6.29
N VAL A 524 -9.74 6.43 5.64
CA VAL A 524 -9.54 6.28 4.19
C VAL A 524 -10.56 7.10 3.40
N ILE A 525 -11.83 7.11 3.83
CA ILE A 525 -12.89 7.92 3.21
C ILE A 525 -12.58 9.41 3.34
N LEU A 526 -12.14 9.88 4.52
CA LEU A 526 -11.76 11.29 4.72
C LEU A 526 -10.59 11.69 3.83
N GLU A 527 -9.62 10.79 3.61
CA GLU A 527 -8.50 11.02 2.71
C GLU A 527 -8.94 11.11 1.24
N TYR A 528 -9.83 10.20 0.82
CA TYR A 528 -10.43 10.22 -0.51
C TYR A 528 -11.24 11.50 -0.77
N LEU A 529 -12.07 11.91 0.20
CA LEU A 529 -12.86 13.14 0.11
C LEU A 529 -11.96 14.37 -0.01
N ASP A 530 -10.88 14.45 0.75
CA ASP A 530 -9.94 15.58 0.67
C ASP A 530 -9.30 15.66 -0.71
N HIS A 531 -8.88 14.52 -1.25
CA HIS A 531 -8.33 14.46 -2.60
C HIS A 531 -9.34 14.95 -3.65
N LYS A 532 -10.61 14.54 -3.54
CA LYS A 532 -11.67 14.93 -4.48
C LYS A 532 -12.09 16.39 -4.33
N LEU A 533 -11.99 16.95 -3.13
CA LEU A 533 -12.37 18.33 -2.81
C LEU A 533 -11.22 19.34 -2.95
N LYS A 534 -10.04 18.93 -3.44
CA LYS A 534 -8.91 19.87 -3.68
C LYS A 534 -9.29 21.06 -4.56
N GLY A 535 -10.14 20.85 -5.57
CA GLY A 535 -10.65 21.89 -6.48
C GLY A 535 -11.77 22.78 -5.91
N ALA A 536 -12.35 22.43 -4.77
CA ALA A 536 -13.40 23.25 -4.14
C ALA A 536 -12.78 24.42 -3.34
N GLN A 537 -13.37 25.63 -3.48
CA GLN A 537 -12.87 26.87 -2.88
C GLN A 537 -13.33 27.12 -1.43
N ASN A 538 -14.15 26.23 -0.85
CA ASN A 538 -14.72 26.46 0.50
C ASN A 538 -13.67 26.20 1.61
N LYS A 539 -13.14 27.29 2.18
CA LYS A 539 -12.14 27.26 3.26
C LYS A 539 -12.64 26.57 4.54
N PHE A 540 -13.92 26.72 4.89
CA PHE A 540 -14.49 26.11 6.10
C PHE A 540 -14.56 24.58 5.98
N ALA A 541 -14.98 24.07 4.82
CA ALA A 541 -15.01 22.63 4.55
C ALA A 541 -13.60 22.01 4.63
N LYS A 542 -12.59 22.68 4.08
CA LYS A 542 -11.18 22.25 4.18
C LYS A 542 -10.67 22.22 5.63
N PHE A 543 -11.02 23.23 6.43
CA PHE A 543 -10.68 23.25 7.85
C PHE A 543 -11.34 22.09 8.62
N MET A 544 -12.64 21.89 8.45
CA MET A 544 -13.38 20.79 9.09
C MET A 544 -12.82 19.42 8.71
N LEU A 545 -12.50 19.22 7.43
CA LEU A 545 -11.93 17.96 6.95
C LEU A 545 -10.54 17.70 7.54
N SER A 546 -9.69 18.73 7.64
CA SER A 546 -8.39 18.65 8.30
C SER A 546 -8.51 18.30 9.79
N CYS A 547 -9.47 18.94 10.49
CA CYS A 547 -9.76 18.63 11.90
C CYS A 547 -10.22 17.17 12.08
N MET A 548 -11.17 16.71 11.25
CA MET A 548 -11.65 15.32 11.29
C MET A 548 -10.52 14.32 11.01
N LYS A 549 -9.66 14.58 10.01
CA LYS A 549 -8.49 13.74 9.73
C LYS A 549 -7.58 13.60 10.95
N CYS A 550 -7.28 14.72 11.63
CA CYS A 550 -6.49 14.71 12.85
C CYS A 550 -7.17 13.90 13.97
N CYS A 551 -8.46 14.14 14.23
CA CYS A 551 -9.23 13.42 15.25
C CYS A 551 -9.28 11.91 15.00
N PHE A 552 -9.57 11.47 13.77
CA PHE A 552 -9.63 10.05 13.42
C PHE A 552 -8.25 9.40 13.40
N TRP A 553 -7.19 10.15 13.07
CA TRP A 553 -5.81 9.67 13.22
C TRP A 553 -5.46 9.44 14.71
N CYS A 554 -5.81 10.38 15.59
CA CYS A 554 -5.65 10.23 17.04
C CYS A 554 -6.47 9.05 17.56
N LEU A 555 -7.73 8.93 17.14
CA LEU A 555 -8.62 7.83 17.53
C LEU A 555 -8.04 6.47 17.10
N GLU A 556 -7.53 6.34 15.87
CA GLU A 556 -6.89 5.12 15.40
C GLU A 556 -5.71 4.73 16.32
N LYS A 557 -4.88 5.70 16.73
CA LYS A 557 -3.77 5.46 17.66
C LYS A 557 -4.25 5.02 19.04
N CYS A 558 -5.26 5.68 19.58
CA CYS A 558 -5.86 5.32 20.88
C CYS A 558 -6.46 3.91 20.85
N ILE A 559 -7.22 3.57 19.81
CA ILE A 559 -7.82 2.23 19.66
C ILE A 559 -6.75 1.16 19.49
N LYS A 560 -5.69 1.41 18.70
CA LYS A 560 -4.56 0.47 18.59
C LYS A 560 -3.89 0.22 19.94
N PHE A 561 -3.66 1.27 20.72
CA PHE A 561 -3.11 1.16 22.07
C PHE A 561 -4.03 0.36 23.00
N LEU A 562 -5.33 0.68 23.02
CA LEU A 562 -6.31 -0.02 23.85
C LEU A 562 -6.41 -1.50 23.47
N ASN A 563 -6.55 -1.80 22.18
CA ASN A 563 -6.63 -3.16 21.65
C ASN A 563 -5.41 -3.99 22.06
N ARG A 564 -4.20 -3.47 21.84
CA ARG A 564 -2.94 -4.16 22.16
C ARG A 564 -2.89 -4.58 23.63
N ASN A 565 -3.25 -3.69 24.55
CA ASN A 565 -3.26 -3.97 25.99
C ASN A 565 -4.43 -4.87 26.41
N ALA A 566 -5.61 -4.70 25.81
CA ALA A 566 -6.76 -5.57 26.05
C ALA A 566 -6.46 -7.02 25.64
N TYR A 567 -5.77 -7.23 24.52
CA TYR A 567 -5.37 -8.56 24.04
C TYR A 567 -4.41 -9.28 25.00
N ILE A 568 -3.50 -8.54 25.65
CA ILE A 568 -2.64 -9.12 26.70
C ILE A 568 -3.50 -9.61 27.88
N MET A 569 -4.47 -8.81 28.33
CA MET A 569 -5.37 -9.21 29.42
C MET A 569 -6.29 -10.37 29.04
N ILE A 570 -6.78 -10.43 27.79
CA ILE A 570 -7.51 -11.59 27.26
C ILE A 570 -6.63 -12.83 27.32
N ALA A 571 -5.36 -12.72 26.90
CA ALA A 571 -4.44 -13.85 26.91
C ALA A 571 -4.18 -14.39 28.33
N ILE A 572 -4.08 -13.52 29.34
CA ILE A 572 -3.87 -13.91 30.74
C ILE A 572 -5.16 -14.47 31.36
N TYR A 573 -6.27 -13.76 31.27
CA TYR A 573 -7.47 -14.06 32.07
C TYR A 573 -8.58 -14.79 31.31
N GLY A 574 -8.59 -14.70 29.99
CA GLY A 574 -9.64 -15.28 29.16
C GLY A 574 -11.00 -14.59 29.31
N LYS A 575 -11.04 -13.31 29.66
CA LYS A 575 -12.27 -12.50 29.70
C LYS A 575 -12.59 -11.91 28.33
N SER A 576 -13.85 -11.52 28.14
CA SER A 576 -14.30 -10.72 26.98
C SER A 576 -13.49 -9.42 26.78
N PHE A 577 -13.60 -8.85 25.58
CA PHE A 577 -12.82 -7.68 25.17
C PHE A 577 -13.04 -6.45 26.06
N CYS A 578 -14.28 -6.03 26.29
CA CYS A 578 -14.54 -4.82 27.08
C CYS A 578 -14.04 -4.92 28.54
N PRO A 579 -14.32 -6.01 29.29
CA PRO A 579 -13.73 -6.21 30.61
C PRO A 579 -12.19 -6.19 30.59
N SER A 580 -11.57 -6.89 29.63
CA SER A 580 -10.11 -6.93 29.50
C SER A 580 -9.51 -5.57 29.16
N ALA A 581 -10.16 -4.79 28.29
CA ALA A 581 -9.75 -3.44 27.92
C ALA A 581 -9.84 -2.49 29.12
N ARG A 582 -10.92 -2.58 29.91
CA ARG A 582 -11.07 -1.82 31.16
C ARG A 582 -9.98 -2.19 32.17
N ASP A 583 -9.77 -3.48 32.42
CA ASP A 583 -8.78 -3.96 33.38
C ASP A 583 -7.37 -3.51 32.97
N ALA A 584 -7.03 -3.60 31.67
CA ALA A 584 -5.75 -3.14 31.15
C ALA A 584 -5.58 -1.62 31.32
N PHE A 585 -6.60 -0.84 30.93
CA PHE A 585 -6.57 0.61 31.02
C PHE A 585 -6.41 1.09 32.47
N PHE A 586 -7.14 0.49 33.42
CA PHE A 586 -7.05 0.83 34.83
C PHE A 586 -5.69 0.48 35.43
N LEU A 587 -5.13 -0.70 35.11
CA LEU A 587 -3.80 -1.09 35.54
C LEU A 587 -2.72 -0.08 35.08
N LEU A 588 -2.82 0.36 33.82
CA LEU A 588 -1.90 1.34 33.24
C LEU A 588 -2.10 2.74 33.82
N MET A 589 -3.35 3.19 34.04
CA MET A 589 -3.64 4.52 34.58
C MET A 589 -3.16 4.69 36.03
N ARG A 590 -3.23 3.64 36.85
CA ARG A 590 -2.66 3.65 38.21
C ARG A 590 -1.13 3.75 38.22
N ASN A 591 -0.48 3.33 37.13
CA ASN A 591 0.97 3.34 36.97
C ASN A 591 1.43 4.31 35.87
N ILE A 592 0.64 5.35 35.55
CA ILE A 592 0.80 6.16 34.32
C ILE A 592 2.20 6.76 34.14
N LEU A 593 2.85 7.22 35.22
CA LEU A 593 4.21 7.78 35.17
C LEU A 593 5.26 6.73 34.76
N ARG A 594 5.07 5.47 35.18
CA ARG A 594 5.93 4.34 34.80
C ARG A 594 5.67 3.95 33.35
N VAL A 595 4.41 3.91 32.93
CA VAL A 595 3.97 3.50 31.59
C VAL A 595 4.39 4.49 30.50
N ALA A 596 4.09 5.77 30.67
CA ALA A 596 4.19 6.78 29.61
C ALA A 596 5.63 7.01 29.11
N VAL A 597 6.62 6.80 29.98
CA VAL A 597 8.03 7.09 29.68
C VAL A 597 8.81 5.85 29.24
N LEU A 598 8.43 4.64 29.67
CA LEU A 598 9.15 3.40 29.34
C LEU A 598 8.78 2.83 27.96
N ASP A 599 7.51 2.96 27.57
CA ASP A 599 6.98 2.42 26.31
C ASP A 599 7.64 3.10 25.09
N LYS A 600 7.78 4.44 25.13
CA LYS A 600 8.32 5.23 24.01
C LYS A 600 9.81 5.01 23.74
N VAL A 601 10.60 4.75 24.77
CA VAL A 601 12.04 4.53 24.62
C VAL A 601 12.32 3.18 23.99
N THR A 602 11.60 2.13 24.40
CA THR A 602 11.75 0.80 23.81
C THR A 602 11.36 0.80 22.35
N ASP A 603 10.22 1.42 22.00
CA ASP A 603 9.78 1.57 20.62
C ASP A 603 10.81 2.30 19.75
N PHE A 604 11.44 3.36 20.29
CA PHE A 604 12.51 4.09 19.61
C PHE A 604 13.75 3.22 19.36
N LEU A 605 14.21 2.46 20.35
CA LEU A 605 15.35 1.55 20.20
C LEU A 605 15.09 0.44 19.19
N LEU A 606 13.90 -0.16 19.23
CA LEU A 606 13.48 -1.17 18.26
C LEU A 606 13.31 -0.57 16.86
N PHE A 607 12.90 0.69 16.75
CA PHE A 607 12.86 1.42 15.48
C PHE A 607 14.26 1.64 14.90
N LEU A 608 15.23 2.01 15.74
CA LEU A 608 16.63 2.17 15.33
C LEU A 608 17.21 0.89 14.73
N GLY A 609 16.92 -0.27 15.37
CA GLY A 609 17.33 -1.57 14.85
C GLY A 609 16.71 -1.91 13.48
N LYS A 610 15.44 -1.55 13.26
CA LYS A 610 14.78 -1.70 11.94
C LYS A 610 15.48 -0.84 10.88
N LEU A 611 15.76 0.42 11.19
CA LEU A 611 16.46 1.32 10.27
C LEU A 611 17.85 0.81 9.91
N LEU A 612 18.56 0.22 10.87
CA LEU A 612 19.87 -0.36 10.61
C LEU A 612 19.81 -1.52 9.61
N ILE A 613 18.89 -2.47 9.82
CA ILE A 613 18.73 -3.63 8.92
C ILE A 613 18.36 -3.16 7.51
N VAL A 614 17.40 -2.24 7.41
CA VAL A 614 16.96 -1.66 6.14
C VAL A 614 18.08 -0.86 5.47
N GLY A 615 18.87 -0.11 6.25
CA GLY A 615 20.02 0.64 5.75
C GLY A 615 21.12 -0.28 5.20
N ILE A 616 21.46 -1.36 5.90
CA ILE A 616 22.43 -2.36 5.44
C ILE A 616 21.96 -2.99 4.13
N VAL A 617 20.73 -3.51 4.08
CA VAL A 617 20.16 -4.13 2.87
C VAL A 617 20.06 -3.10 1.73
N GLY A 618 19.65 -1.88 2.04
CA GLY A 618 19.54 -0.77 1.09
C GLY A 618 20.88 -0.40 0.47
N ILE A 619 21.93 -0.23 1.27
CA ILE A 619 23.29 0.08 0.80
C ILE A 619 23.81 -1.04 -0.10
N PHE A 620 23.72 -2.31 0.34
CA PHE A 620 24.13 -3.44 -0.49
C PHE A 620 23.34 -3.51 -1.80
N SER A 621 22.02 -3.30 -1.76
CA SER A 621 21.18 -3.28 -2.96
C SER A 621 21.54 -2.14 -3.91
N PHE A 622 21.88 -0.96 -3.38
CA PHE A 622 22.32 0.18 -4.18
C PHE A 622 23.61 -0.14 -4.92
N PHE A 623 24.63 -0.64 -4.22
CA PHE A 623 25.90 -1.00 -4.87
C PHE A 623 25.74 -2.13 -5.90
N PHE A 624 24.85 -3.09 -5.66
CA PHE A 624 24.54 -4.17 -6.58
C PHE A 624 23.82 -3.67 -7.85
N PHE A 625 22.66 -3.00 -7.71
CA PHE A 625 21.87 -2.56 -8.86
C PHE A 625 22.46 -1.35 -9.61
N SER A 626 23.39 -0.62 -9.01
CA SER A 626 24.14 0.46 -9.69
C SER A 626 25.35 -0.04 -10.48
N GLY A 627 25.67 -1.35 -10.44
CA GLY A 627 26.83 -1.92 -11.14
C GLY A 627 28.18 -1.47 -10.58
N ARG A 628 28.22 -0.84 -9.39
CA ARG A 628 29.46 -0.30 -8.80
C ARG A 628 30.35 -1.38 -8.16
N ILE A 629 29.87 -2.62 -8.04
CA ILE A 629 30.64 -3.76 -7.51
C ILE A 629 31.29 -4.51 -8.69
N LYS A 630 32.59 -4.27 -8.93
CA LYS A 630 33.37 -4.93 -10.00
C LYS A 630 33.32 -6.47 -9.98
N ALA A 631 33.08 -7.08 -8.82
CA ALA A 631 33.01 -8.54 -8.66
C ALA A 631 31.70 -9.16 -9.16
N VAL A 632 30.65 -8.35 -9.42
CA VAL A 632 29.29 -8.83 -9.73
C VAL A 632 28.66 -8.05 -10.89
N GLU A 633 29.48 -7.30 -11.65
CA GLU A 633 29.04 -6.43 -12.74
C GLU A 633 28.33 -7.22 -13.85
N GLU A 634 28.81 -8.42 -14.19
CA GLU A 634 28.20 -9.29 -15.20
C GLU A 634 26.87 -9.94 -14.75
N ALA A 635 26.61 -10.02 -13.44
CA ALA A 635 25.39 -10.60 -12.90
C ALA A 635 24.29 -9.54 -12.62
N ALA A 636 24.64 -8.25 -12.65
CA ALA A 636 23.70 -7.17 -12.43
C ALA A 636 22.82 -6.95 -13.68
N PRO A 637 21.47 -6.91 -13.55
CA PRO A 637 20.60 -6.68 -14.69
C PRO A 637 20.69 -5.25 -15.21
N SER A 638 20.57 -5.06 -16.53
CA SER A 638 20.46 -3.74 -17.15
C SER A 638 19.05 -3.16 -16.96
N LEU A 639 18.90 -2.21 -16.05
CA LEU A 639 17.59 -1.65 -15.68
C LEU A 639 17.39 -0.24 -16.23
N ASN A 640 16.14 0.12 -16.55
CA ASN A 640 15.77 1.49 -16.88
C ASN A 640 15.87 2.38 -15.62
N TYR A 641 15.38 1.87 -14.49
CA TYR A 641 15.35 2.55 -13.21
C TYR A 641 15.88 1.64 -12.09
N TYR A 642 17.18 1.67 -11.87
CA TYR A 642 17.83 0.88 -10.80
C TYR A 642 17.26 1.17 -9.39
N TRP A 643 16.66 2.34 -9.15
CA TRP A 643 16.07 2.71 -7.87
C TRP A 643 14.79 1.94 -7.53
N VAL A 644 14.09 1.39 -8.52
CA VAL A 644 12.82 0.66 -8.35
C VAL A 644 13.02 -0.63 -7.54
N PRO A 645 13.88 -1.58 -7.94
CA PRO A 645 14.12 -2.78 -7.14
C PRO A 645 14.75 -2.46 -5.78
N ILE A 646 15.58 -1.41 -5.69
CA ILE A 646 16.12 -0.92 -4.41
C ILE A 646 15.00 -0.49 -3.48
N LEU A 647 14.06 0.33 -3.97
CA LEU A 647 12.92 0.79 -3.17
C LEU A 647 12.08 -0.40 -2.69
N THR A 648 11.84 -1.38 -3.56
CA THR A 648 11.08 -2.60 -3.20
C THR A 648 11.80 -3.43 -2.15
N LEU A 649 13.13 -3.58 -2.25
CA LEU A 649 13.94 -4.24 -1.23
C LEU A 649 13.95 -3.47 0.09
N VAL A 650 14.04 -2.14 0.06
CA VAL A 650 14.00 -1.28 1.24
C VAL A 650 12.64 -1.38 1.95
N VAL A 651 11.55 -1.29 1.20
CA VAL A 651 10.19 -1.43 1.75
C VAL A 651 9.95 -2.85 2.25
N GLY A 652 10.30 -3.86 1.47
CA GLY A 652 10.13 -5.27 1.84
C GLY A 652 10.98 -5.67 3.04
N SER A 653 12.24 -5.24 3.11
CA SER A 653 13.11 -5.46 4.28
C SER A 653 12.58 -4.74 5.52
N TYR A 654 12.00 -3.54 5.38
CA TYR A 654 11.35 -2.86 6.50
C TYR A 654 10.14 -3.64 7.00
N LEU A 655 9.29 -4.18 6.12
CA LEU A 655 8.13 -5.00 6.51
C LEU A 655 8.57 -6.27 7.22
N ILE A 656 9.61 -6.95 6.71
CA ILE A 656 10.21 -8.14 7.33
C ILE A 656 10.74 -7.79 8.73
N ALA A 657 11.62 -6.80 8.83
CA ALA A 657 12.18 -6.35 10.10
C ALA A 657 11.08 -5.92 11.07
N HIS A 658 10.04 -5.22 10.60
CA HIS A 658 8.88 -4.86 11.42
C HIS A 658 8.18 -6.09 12.00
N GLY A 659 7.92 -7.13 11.19
CA GLY A 659 7.32 -8.38 11.67
C GLY A 659 8.15 -9.06 12.75
N PHE A 660 9.46 -9.20 12.53
CA PHE A 660 10.37 -9.81 13.50
C PHE A 660 10.47 -9.01 14.82
N PHE A 661 10.64 -7.69 14.74
CA PHE A 661 10.71 -6.83 15.94
C PHE A 661 9.37 -6.70 16.65
N SER A 662 8.23 -6.92 15.96
CA SER A 662 6.92 -6.92 16.60
C SER A 662 6.78 -8.01 17.66
N VAL A 663 7.50 -9.14 17.51
CA VAL A 663 7.56 -10.21 18.53
C VAL A 663 8.22 -9.70 19.80
N TYR A 664 9.35 -9.00 19.67
CA TYR A 664 10.04 -8.38 20.80
C TYR A 664 9.18 -7.30 21.46
N ALA A 665 8.54 -6.45 20.66
CA ALA A 665 7.67 -5.40 21.18
C ALA A 665 6.51 -6.01 21.98
N MET A 666 5.84 -7.04 21.46
CA MET A 666 4.78 -7.75 22.19
C MET A 666 5.31 -8.47 23.44
N CYS A 667 6.52 -9.01 23.41
CA CYS A 667 7.17 -9.58 24.59
C CYS A 667 7.36 -8.51 25.67
N VAL A 668 7.95 -7.36 25.33
CA VAL A 668 8.21 -6.28 26.28
C VAL A 668 6.90 -5.81 26.92
N ASP A 669 5.85 -5.53 26.14
CA ASP A 669 4.57 -5.09 26.71
C ASP A 669 3.97 -6.14 27.63
N THR A 670 4.03 -7.41 27.24
CA THR A 670 3.45 -8.50 28.02
C THR A 670 4.16 -8.63 29.36
N LEU A 671 5.50 -8.64 29.35
CA LEU A 671 6.30 -8.69 30.57
C LEU A 671 6.07 -7.45 31.42
N PHE A 672 5.94 -6.27 30.80
CA PHE A 672 5.68 -5.02 31.50
C PHE A 672 4.31 -5.01 32.17
N LEU A 673 3.26 -5.46 31.47
CA LEU A 673 1.91 -5.53 32.04
C LEU A 673 1.84 -6.58 33.16
N CYS A 674 2.48 -7.74 32.98
CA CYS A 674 2.61 -8.75 34.04
C CYS A 674 3.38 -8.21 35.24
N PHE A 675 4.42 -7.40 35.01
CA PHE A 675 5.18 -6.74 36.06
C PHE A 675 4.33 -5.76 36.88
N LEU A 676 3.56 -4.89 36.22
CA LEU A 676 2.68 -3.97 36.93
C LEU A 676 1.68 -4.72 37.81
N GLU A 677 1.21 -5.87 37.34
CA GLU A 677 0.31 -6.72 38.10
C GLU A 677 1.02 -7.46 39.25
N ASP A 678 2.24 -7.95 39.03
CA ASP A 678 3.08 -8.60 40.04
C ASP A 678 3.36 -7.65 41.21
N LEU A 679 3.59 -6.36 40.93
CA LEU A 679 3.72 -5.31 41.95
C LEU A 679 2.46 -5.06 42.77
N GLU A 680 1.28 -5.30 42.21
CA GLU A 680 0.03 -5.14 42.96
C GLU A 680 -0.26 -6.36 43.84
N ARG A 681 0.06 -7.56 43.33
CA ARG A 681 -0.25 -8.83 43.99
C ARG A 681 0.77 -9.24 45.05
N ASN A 682 2.05 -8.99 44.80
CA ASN A 682 3.15 -9.50 45.60
C ASN A 682 3.91 -8.36 46.26
N ASP A 683 4.43 -8.60 47.47
CA ASP A 683 5.19 -7.62 48.24
C ASP A 683 6.70 -7.94 48.28
N GLY A 684 7.10 -9.17 47.91
CA GLY A 684 8.47 -9.65 47.93
C GLY A 684 8.86 -10.40 49.21
N SER A 685 7.90 -10.67 50.10
CA SER A 685 8.08 -11.57 51.25
C SER A 685 8.30 -13.02 50.79
N THR A 686 8.73 -13.89 51.70
CA THR A 686 8.86 -15.33 51.45
C THR A 686 7.53 -15.99 51.10
N GLU A 687 6.42 -15.45 51.60
CA GLU A 687 5.06 -15.94 51.30
C GLU A 687 4.51 -15.39 49.98
N ARG A 688 4.95 -14.19 49.56
CA ARG A 688 4.52 -13.51 48.33
C ARG A 688 5.71 -13.01 47.51
N PRO A 689 6.56 -13.92 46.99
CA PRO A 689 7.74 -13.53 46.23
C PRO A 689 7.34 -12.98 44.86
N TYR A 690 8.11 -12.03 44.35
CA TYR A 690 7.96 -11.57 42.96
C TYR A 690 8.38 -12.66 41.97
N PHE A 691 7.69 -12.75 40.83
CA PHE A 691 8.03 -13.70 39.75
C PHE A 691 9.19 -13.22 38.86
N MET A 692 9.48 -11.92 38.92
CA MET A 692 10.54 -11.29 38.15
C MET A 692 11.94 -11.50 38.71
N SER A 693 12.96 -11.26 37.87
CA SER A 693 14.35 -11.29 38.30
C SER A 693 14.66 -10.14 39.28
N GLN A 694 15.56 -10.38 40.23
CA GLN A 694 16.01 -9.35 41.18
C GLN A 694 16.61 -8.14 40.46
N ASN A 695 17.37 -8.37 39.38
CA ASN A 695 17.92 -7.28 38.56
C ASN A 695 16.82 -6.38 37.99
N LEU A 696 15.74 -6.96 37.46
CA LEU A 696 14.64 -6.19 36.89
C LEU A 696 13.88 -5.44 37.99
N LEU A 697 13.66 -6.07 39.15
CA LEU A 697 13.05 -5.46 40.32
C LEU A 697 13.85 -4.24 40.81
N THR A 698 15.17 -4.37 40.95
CA THR A 698 16.04 -3.28 41.41
C THR A 698 16.03 -2.11 40.43
N VAL A 699 16.11 -2.38 39.13
CA VAL A 699 16.12 -1.33 38.09
C VAL A 699 14.79 -0.57 38.07
N LEU A 700 13.67 -1.29 38.17
CA LEU A 700 12.34 -0.66 38.11
C LEU A 700 11.95 0.03 39.41
N LYS A 701 12.34 -0.51 40.59
CA LYS A 701 12.18 0.17 41.89
C LYS A 701 12.99 1.47 41.95
N LYS A 702 14.24 1.46 41.49
CA LYS A 702 15.08 2.67 41.45
C LYS A 702 14.55 3.76 40.52
N SER A 703 13.71 3.42 39.53
CA SER A 703 13.03 4.41 38.69
C SER A 703 11.86 5.12 39.38
N ASN A 704 11.37 4.57 40.49
CA ASN A 704 10.24 5.08 41.27
C ASN A 704 10.66 6.09 42.35
N GLU A 705 11.93 6.06 42.75
CA GLU A 705 12.52 7.05 43.63
C GLU A 705 13.13 8.16 42.77
N GLU A 706 12.33 9.13 42.35
CA GLU A 706 12.90 10.45 42.05
C GLU A 706 13.51 11.02 43.34
N PRO A 707 14.67 11.71 43.27
CA PRO A 707 15.22 12.34 44.45
C PRO A 707 14.19 13.34 44.95
N LYS A 708 13.65 13.10 46.15
CA LYS A 708 13.02 14.18 46.91
C LYS A 708 14.02 15.32 46.90
N SER A 709 13.61 16.48 46.37
CA SER A 709 14.35 17.72 46.56
C SER A 709 14.60 17.83 48.06
N VAL A 710 15.87 17.72 48.45
CA VAL A 710 16.29 18.21 49.75
C VAL A 710 16.14 19.73 49.65
N ASP A 711 15.38 20.27 50.59
CA ASP A 711 14.92 21.66 50.69
C ASP A 711 15.98 22.71 50.33
#